data_AF-A0A7K1CRG3-F1
#
_entry.id   AF-A0A7K1CRG3-F1
#
_cell.length_a   1.000
_cell.length_b   1.000
_cell.length_c   1.000
_cell.angle_alpha   90.00
_cell.angle_beta   90.00
_cell.angle_gamma   90.00
#
_symmetry.space_group_name_H-M   'P 1'
#
loop_
_entity.id
_entity.type
_entity.pdbx_description
1 polymer ?
#
loop_
_entity_poly.entity_id
_entity_poly.type
_entity_poly.pdbx_seq_one_letter_code
_entity_poly.pdbx_strand_id
1 'polypeptide(L)'
;MAISFSRPDPSSPAAVGSAAFPVNRRGFDQGEVRDFLRMVAAELARLQEREKFLESELRTMQTRGMSAPGRLDEETVTTLLGEEAARVLSTARDASTQIRDRAEESATRLVKDAAEDAARIRESAHIEAARIHEDSVRDAEQEIEMAKQQGRDMVNEARAYREKVLSELSRRRDAARSQIEQLLHGRDRLLNAFERARLASEDVINGLTEAHDEPEFIVDLTPTTGPVPIVNPEHPSVKPFDREEEEVVVTAEVVINTIVEDSTFEEEIVEEIVEELIETISSIDHEAILDEEVVTVPEHPVHGILEPSAAVQHIEPTTEVVDTQEDITQTNVVSLFGRGRRANEVPEIVEADVVAAEVIEEEVPSVESETSPHTVSAVDDIFARLRESSTAVVAAETKTEVTKEAPVVKAKVAVVAEPARFEERDEALAPLVGTMSRKLKRVLADEQNEVLQHLKLKKSSLEMDAFLGSMDDHAARYAQAVLEEVMLAAGAGAKSVKTAGGSSRRVTQKAVSAHVASVITEGFVHKFRDETRIAIGEAEGDRAILSSLMRDVYRGWKTDLLDQYIDDIACSAYSKGGFLALEPGVHVAWVVDPVSGCCSECEDNSLAGAVNKGEEFPTGHEFAPAHPGCRCLVYPIQD
;
A
#
# COMPACT_ATOMS: atom_id res chain seq x y z
N MET A 1 -112.71 50.32 -31.57
CA MET A 1 -111.27 50.10 -31.43
C MET A 1 -110.59 50.83 -32.58
N ALA A 2 -109.70 51.78 -32.31
CA ALA A 2 -108.94 52.45 -33.38
C ALA A 2 -107.74 51.57 -33.74
N ILE A 3 -107.82 50.89 -34.88
CA ILE A 3 -106.67 50.14 -35.42
C ILE A 3 -105.73 51.18 -36.02
N SER A 4 -104.69 51.54 -35.27
CA SER A 4 -103.58 52.32 -35.78
C SER A 4 -102.82 51.47 -36.79
N PHE A 5 -103.13 51.62 -38.08
CA PHE A 5 -102.30 51.11 -39.15
C PHE A 5 -100.93 51.77 -39.03
N SER A 6 -99.94 51.02 -38.54
CA SER A 6 -98.54 51.41 -38.60
C SER A 6 -98.20 51.71 -40.05
N ARG A 7 -97.75 52.94 -40.34
CA ARG A 7 -97.30 53.30 -41.69
C ARG A 7 -96.26 52.25 -42.15
N PRO A 8 -96.47 51.59 -43.30
CA PRO A 8 -95.53 50.59 -43.78
C PRO A 8 -94.15 51.24 -43.97
N ASP A 9 -93.10 50.49 -43.65
CA ASP A 9 -91.71 50.96 -43.74
C ASP A 9 -91.28 51.03 -45.22
N PRO A 10 -90.96 52.21 -45.76
CA PRO A 10 -90.54 52.35 -47.16
C PRO A 10 -89.14 51.78 -47.45
N SER A 11 -88.36 51.45 -46.41
CA SER A 11 -86.97 50.98 -46.55
C SER A 11 -86.82 49.47 -46.77
N SER A 12 -87.89 48.68 -46.52
CA SER A 12 -87.88 47.22 -46.66
C SER A 12 -88.73 46.75 -47.86
N PRO A 13 -88.17 46.04 -48.86
CA PRO A 13 -88.92 45.52 -49.99
C PRO A 13 -90.12 44.62 -49.59
N ALA A 14 -89.98 43.87 -48.49
CA ALA A 14 -91.06 43.03 -47.96
C ALA A 14 -92.19 43.86 -47.33
N ALA A 15 -91.87 45.00 -46.68
CA ALA A 15 -92.86 45.92 -46.13
C ALA A 15 -93.59 46.71 -47.24
N VAL A 16 -92.88 47.08 -48.32
CA VAL A 16 -93.49 47.68 -49.52
C VAL A 16 -94.44 46.70 -50.21
N GLY A 17 -94.05 45.43 -50.35
CA GLY A 17 -94.88 44.39 -50.96
C GLY A 17 -96.10 43.95 -50.13
N SER A 18 -96.10 44.21 -48.81
CA SER A 18 -97.19 43.88 -47.88
C SER A 18 -97.97 45.12 -47.40
N ALA A 19 -97.69 46.30 -47.95
CA ALA A 19 -98.34 47.56 -47.60
C ALA A 19 -99.86 47.53 -47.87
N ALA A 20 -100.66 47.77 -46.83
CA ALA A 20 -102.11 47.89 -46.91
C ALA A 20 -102.55 49.36 -46.72
N PHE A 21 -103.54 49.80 -47.51
CA PHE A 21 -104.06 51.17 -47.50
C PHE A 21 -105.56 51.17 -47.20
N PRO A 22 -106.10 52.24 -46.59
CA PRO A 22 -107.53 52.38 -46.37
C PRO A 22 -108.30 52.45 -47.70
N VAL A 23 -109.54 51.97 -47.69
CA VAL A 23 -110.41 51.88 -48.87
C VAL A 23 -111.54 52.89 -48.77
N ASN A 24 -111.58 53.83 -49.71
CA ASN A 24 -112.70 54.75 -49.91
C ASN A 24 -113.79 54.11 -50.80
N ARG A 25 -114.94 54.78 -50.92
CA ARG A 25 -116.13 54.33 -51.71
C ARG A 25 -115.86 53.95 -53.18
N ARG A 26 -114.67 54.22 -53.73
CA ARG A 26 -114.22 53.86 -55.09
C ARG A 26 -112.78 53.32 -55.12
N GLY A 27 -112.39 52.51 -54.14
CA GLY A 27 -111.06 51.88 -54.06
C GLY A 27 -110.12 52.53 -53.04
N PHE A 28 -108.85 52.13 -53.04
CA PHE A 28 -107.83 52.63 -52.09
C PHE A 28 -107.71 54.15 -52.09
N ASP A 29 -107.35 54.73 -50.94
CA ASP A 29 -107.10 56.17 -50.83
C ASP A 29 -105.88 56.59 -51.66
N GLN A 30 -106.14 57.37 -52.71
CA GLN A 30 -105.11 57.86 -53.62
C GLN A 30 -104.14 58.85 -52.96
N GLY A 31 -104.53 59.50 -51.84
CA GLY A 31 -103.66 60.35 -51.06
C GLY A 31 -102.57 59.52 -50.38
N GLU A 32 -102.96 58.60 -49.50
CA GLU A 32 -102.03 57.75 -48.75
C GLU A 32 -101.16 56.87 -49.65
N VAL A 33 -101.72 56.31 -50.73
CA VAL A 33 -100.93 55.53 -51.71
C VAL A 33 -99.88 56.41 -52.39
N ARG A 34 -100.22 57.64 -52.81
CA ARG A 34 -99.24 58.55 -53.44
C ARG A 34 -98.21 59.08 -52.46
N ASP A 35 -98.58 59.29 -51.19
CA ASP A 35 -97.65 59.68 -50.14
C ASP A 35 -96.67 58.55 -49.82
N PHE A 36 -97.15 57.31 -49.73
CA PHE A 36 -96.28 56.14 -49.56
C PHE A 36 -95.36 55.92 -50.76
N LEU A 37 -95.87 55.99 -51.99
CA LEU A 37 -95.03 55.89 -53.20
C LEU A 37 -93.98 57.02 -53.27
N ARG A 38 -94.26 58.21 -52.75
CA ARG A 38 -93.26 59.29 -52.60
C ARG A 38 -92.19 58.94 -51.57
N MET A 39 -92.54 58.32 -50.44
CA MET A 39 -91.58 57.86 -49.44
C MET A 39 -90.70 56.71 -49.98
N VAL A 40 -91.29 55.74 -50.68
CA VAL A 40 -90.55 54.65 -51.35
C VAL A 40 -89.63 55.19 -52.45
N ALA A 41 -90.08 56.17 -53.25
CA ALA A 41 -89.23 56.81 -54.26
C ALA A 41 -88.05 57.57 -53.64
N ALA A 42 -88.23 58.20 -52.46
CA ALA A 42 -87.16 58.88 -51.74
C ALA A 42 -86.12 57.89 -51.19
N GLU A 43 -86.54 56.78 -50.58
CA GLU A 43 -85.60 55.74 -50.12
C GLU A 43 -84.91 55.03 -51.30
N LEU A 44 -85.60 54.77 -52.42
CA LEU A 44 -84.96 54.25 -53.63
C LEU A 44 -83.90 55.21 -54.20
N ALA A 45 -84.18 56.53 -54.22
CA ALA A 45 -83.19 57.52 -54.65
C ALA A 45 -81.97 57.53 -53.71
N ARG A 46 -82.19 57.52 -52.39
CA ARG A 46 -81.13 57.43 -51.37
C ARG A 46 -80.31 56.14 -51.47
N LEU A 47 -80.96 55.01 -51.74
CA LEU A 47 -80.27 53.73 -51.96
C LEU A 47 -79.46 53.75 -53.27
N GLN A 48 -79.97 54.33 -54.36
CA GLN A 48 -79.22 54.52 -55.60
C GLN A 48 -78.05 55.50 -55.45
N GLU A 49 -78.18 56.55 -54.64
CA GLU A 49 -77.07 57.46 -54.32
C GLU A 49 -76.03 56.75 -53.45
N ARG A 50 -76.45 55.93 -52.49
CA ARG A 50 -75.52 55.13 -51.66
C ARG A 50 -74.87 53.99 -52.45
N GLU A 51 -75.58 53.38 -53.39
CA GLU A 51 -75.04 52.42 -54.35
C GLU A 51 -74.01 53.09 -55.25
N LYS A 52 -74.33 54.23 -55.88
CA LYS A 52 -73.35 55.03 -56.65
C LYS A 52 -72.17 55.48 -55.81
N PHE A 53 -72.37 55.85 -54.54
CA PHE A 53 -71.29 56.19 -53.62
C PHE A 53 -70.41 54.98 -53.36
N LEU A 54 -70.98 53.83 -52.99
CA LEU A 54 -70.24 52.59 -52.73
C LEU A 54 -69.61 52.01 -54.01
N GLU A 55 -70.22 52.16 -55.19
CA GLU A 55 -69.62 51.85 -56.48
C GLU A 55 -68.47 52.80 -56.79
N SER A 56 -68.59 54.09 -56.47
CA SER A 56 -67.50 55.05 -56.64
C SER A 56 -66.37 54.75 -55.65
N GLU A 57 -66.69 54.35 -54.41
CA GLU A 57 -65.72 53.96 -53.39
C GLU A 57 -65.03 52.66 -53.79
N LEU A 58 -65.77 51.63 -54.21
CA LEU A 58 -65.22 50.41 -54.81
C LEU A 58 -64.38 50.72 -56.03
N ARG A 59 -64.81 51.59 -56.95
CA ARG A 59 -63.99 52.02 -58.09
C ARG A 59 -62.77 52.80 -57.63
N THR A 60 -62.79 53.58 -56.55
CA THR A 60 -61.60 54.24 -55.99
C THR A 60 -60.67 53.30 -55.24
N MET A 61 -61.18 52.24 -54.60
CA MET A 61 -60.38 51.21 -53.95
C MET A 61 -59.79 50.24 -54.99
N GLN A 62 -60.57 49.87 -56.01
CA GLN A 62 -60.12 49.11 -57.17
C GLN A 62 -59.15 49.94 -58.02
N THR A 63 -59.34 51.24 -58.22
CA THR A 63 -58.31 52.07 -58.88
C THR A 63 -57.12 52.38 -57.97
N ARG A 64 -57.26 52.42 -56.64
CA ARG A 64 -56.09 52.36 -55.74
C ARG A 64 -55.34 51.03 -55.82
N GLY A 65 -56.03 49.93 -56.11
CA GLY A 65 -55.45 48.59 -56.33
C GLY A 65 -55.06 48.25 -57.78
N MET A 66 -55.52 49.00 -58.79
CA MET A 66 -55.40 48.67 -60.22
C MET A 66 -54.99 49.85 -61.11
N SER A 67 -55.08 51.11 -60.67
CA SER A 67 -54.50 52.27 -61.37
C SER A 67 -53.01 52.44 -61.06
N ALA A 68 -52.30 51.35 -61.25
CA ALA A 68 -50.97 51.35 -61.82
C ALA A 68 -50.83 50.07 -62.65
N PRO A 69 -51.06 50.13 -63.97
CA PRO A 69 -50.78 49.02 -64.88
C PRO A 69 -49.26 48.84 -64.94
N GLY A 70 -48.71 48.11 -63.97
CA GLY A 70 -47.28 47.88 -63.78
C GLY A 70 -46.78 47.78 -62.34
N ARG A 71 -47.54 48.17 -61.30
CA ARG A 71 -46.95 48.49 -59.97
C ARG A 71 -47.49 47.74 -58.74
N LEU A 72 -47.24 46.44 -58.71
CA LEU A 72 -46.28 45.96 -57.72
C LEU A 72 -44.95 45.91 -58.49
N ASP A 73 -44.13 46.96 -58.41
CA ASP A 73 -42.79 46.86 -59.00
C ASP A 73 -42.08 45.72 -58.27
N GLU A 74 -41.22 44.99 -58.98
CA GLU A 74 -40.39 43.95 -58.36
C GLU A 74 -39.59 44.52 -57.17
N GLU A 75 -39.21 45.80 -57.26
CA GLU A 75 -38.62 46.63 -56.21
C GLU A 75 -39.54 46.87 -54.98
N THR A 76 -40.86 47.02 -55.14
CA THR A 76 -41.78 47.20 -53.99
C THR A 76 -42.13 45.88 -53.29
N VAL A 77 -42.14 44.76 -54.02
CA VAL A 77 -42.32 43.44 -53.41
C VAL A 77 -41.06 42.99 -52.69
N THR A 78 -39.89 43.19 -53.31
CA THR A 78 -38.60 42.83 -52.70
C THR A 78 -38.27 43.67 -51.46
N THR A 79 -38.66 44.94 -51.41
CA THR A 79 -38.53 45.76 -50.19
C THR A 79 -39.44 45.28 -49.06
N LEU A 80 -40.73 45.06 -49.29
CA LEU A 80 -41.65 44.56 -48.26
C LEU A 80 -41.27 43.14 -47.78
N LEU A 81 -40.87 42.26 -48.69
CA LEU A 81 -40.38 40.92 -48.35
C LEU A 81 -39.04 41.00 -47.59
N GLY A 82 -38.18 41.95 -47.95
CA GLY A 82 -36.91 42.23 -47.26
C GLY A 82 -37.12 42.78 -45.84
N GLU A 83 -38.08 43.68 -45.63
CA GLU A 83 -38.44 44.18 -44.30
C GLU A 83 -38.98 43.06 -43.39
N GLU A 84 -39.91 42.24 -43.89
CA GLU A 84 -40.48 41.17 -43.08
C GLU A 84 -39.47 40.03 -42.84
N ALA A 85 -38.63 39.70 -43.83
CA ALA A 85 -37.49 38.81 -43.63
C ALA A 85 -36.49 39.37 -42.61
N ALA A 86 -36.23 40.69 -42.60
CA ALA A 86 -35.38 41.32 -41.60
C ALA A 86 -35.97 41.22 -40.18
N ARG A 87 -37.30 41.38 -40.02
CA ARG A 87 -37.99 41.17 -38.73
C ARG A 87 -37.94 39.72 -38.27
N VAL A 88 -38.20 38.76 -39.16
CA VAL A 88 -38.09 37.33 -38.83
C VAL A 88 -36.64 36.98 -38.44
N LEU A 89 -35.65 37.54 -39.14
CA LEU A 89 -34.24 37.35 -38.78
C LEU A 89 -33.83 38.06 -37.49
N SER A 90 -34.45 39.17 -37.10
CA SER A 90 -34.20 39.79 -35.78
C SER A 90 -34.82 38.96 -34.66
N THR A 91 -36.08 38.57 -34.76
CA THR A 91 -36.74 37.74 -33.74
C THR A 91 -36.08 36.35 -33.59
N ALA A 92 -35.61 35.76 -34.70
CA ALA A 92 -34.83 34.52 -34.65
C ALA A 92 -33.47 34.71 -33.94
N ARG A 93 -32.80 35.87 -34.12
CA ARG A 93 -31.56 36.20 -33.39
C ARG A 93 -31.83 36.43 -31.90
N ASP A 94 -32.89 37.16 -31.56
CA ASP A 94 -33.28 37.42 -30.16
C ASP A 94 -33.70 36.14 -29.42
N ALA A 95 -34.39 35.23 -30.12
CA ALA A 95 -34.66 33.89 -29.60
C ALA A 95 -33.37 33.07 -29.43
N SER A 96 -32.43 33.17 -30.38
CA SER A 96 -31.14 32.46 -30.32
C SER A 96 -30.25 32.95 -29.18
N THR A 97 -30.20 34.25 -28.91
CA THR A 97 -29.45 34.80 -27.76
C THR A 97 -30.07 34.32 -26.46
N GLN A 98 -31.39 34.45 -26.27
CA GLN A 98 -32.05 33.93 -25.06
C GLN A 98 -31.88 32.42 -24.85
N ILE A 99 -31.75 31.62 -25.92
CA ILE A 99 -31.43 30.18 -25.80
C ILE A 99 -29.99 29.98 -25.32
N ARG A 100 -29.04 30.76 -25.85
CA ARG A 100 -27.64 30.73 -25.40
C ARG A 100 -27.50 31.16 -23.94
N ASP A 101 -28.12 32.26 -23.55
CA ASP A 101 -28.05 32.81 -22.19
C ASP A 101 -28.59 31.80 -21.16
N ARG A 102 -29.74 31.18 -21.44
CA ARG A 102 -30.29 30.10 -20.59
C ARG A 102 -29.42 28.84 -20.56
N ALA A 103 -28.78 28.51 -21.68
CA ALA A 103 -27.85 27.38 -21.72
C ALA A 103 -26.57 27.66 -20.91
N GLU A 104 -26.07 28.89 -20.93
CA GLU A 104 -24.91 29.35 -20.15
C GLU A 104 -25.23 29.42 -18.65
N GLU A 105 -26.40 29.94 -18.26
CA GLU A 105 -26.90 29.87 -16.87
C GLU A 105 -27.09 28.43 -16.39
N SER A 106 -27.58 27.53 -17.25
CA SER A 106 -27.76 26.12 -16.90
C SER A 106 -26.42 25.40 -16.76
N ALA A 107 -25.47 25.66 -17.67
CA ALA A 107 -24.13 25.09 -17.63
C ALA A 107 -23.33 25.58 -16.41
N THR A 108 -23.40 26.88 -16.08
CA THR A 108 -22.72 27.43 -14.89
C THR A 108 -23.29 26.88 -13.59
N ARG A 109 -24.60 26.65 -13.48
CA ARG A 109 -25.21 25.94 -12.35
C ARG A 109 -24.73 24.50 -12.25
N LEU A 110 -24.81 23.72 -13.34
CA LEU A 110 -24.34 22.33 -13.35
C LEU A 110 -22.86 22.19 -12.97
N VAL A 111 -22.00 23.10 -13.44
CA VAL A 111 -20.58 23.12 -13.07
C VAL A 111 -20.38 23.47 -11.59
N LYS A 112 -21.17 24.40 -11.04
CA LYS A 112 -21.12 24.76 -9.62
C LYS A 112 -21.59 23.62 -8.72
N ASP A 113 -22.73 23.02 -9.04
CA ASP A 113 -23.30 21.90 -8.29
C ASP A 113 -22.34 20.69 -8.32
N ALA A 114 -21.78 20.36 -9.48
CA ALA A 114 -20.76 19.32 -9.62
C ALA A 114 -19.47 19.63 -8.85
N ALA A 115 -19.06 20.90 -8.76
CA ALA A 115 -17.89 21.31 -7.97
C ALA A 115 -18.14 21.22 -6.46
N GLU A 116 -19.35 21.57 -6.00
CA GLU A 116 -19.76 21.44 -4.59
C GLU A 116 -19.90 19.98 -4.16
N ASP A 117 -20.47 19.13 -5.02
CA ASP A 117 -20.55 17.69 -4.78
C ASP A 117 -19.16 17.03 -4.80
N ALA A 118 -18.28 17.42 -5.75
CA ALA A 118 -16.90 16.94 -5.77
C ALA A 118 -16.09 17.39 -4.53
N ALA A 119 -16.36 18.59 -4.00
CA ALA A 119 -15.77 19.04 -2.73
C ALA A 119 -16.28 18.21 -1.55
N ARG A 120 -17.60 17.93 -1.49
CA ARG A 120 -18.20 17.09 -0.44
C ARG A 120 -17.65 15.67 -0.44
N ILE A 121 -17.48 15.07 -1.62
CA ILE A 121 -16.88 13.73 -1.77
C ILE A 121 -15.44 13.73 -1.26
N ARG A 122 -14.61 14.69 -1.65
CA ARG A 122 -13.22 14.80 -1.17
C ARG A 122 -13.14 14.96 0.34
N GLU A 123 -13.98 15.79 0.94
CA GLU A 123 -14.03 15.98 2.39
C GLU A 123 -14.41 14.67 3.10
N SER A 124 -15.43 13.95 2.62
CA SER A 124 -15.80 12.65 3.20
C SER A 124 -14.70 11.59 3.05
N ALA A 125 -13.99 11.57 1.92
CA ALA A 125 -12.85 10.68 1.71
C ALA A 125 -11.66 11.04 2.61
N HIS A 126 -11.41 12.33 2.85
CA HIS A 126 -10.34 12.79 3.75
C HIS A 126 -10.63 12.41 5.21
N ILE A 127 -11.88 12.58 5.67
CA ILE A 127 -12.30 12.18 7.02
C ILE A 127 -12.17 10.67 7.20
N GLU A 128 -12.57 9.87 6.22
CA GLU A 128 -12.47 8.40 6.32
C GLU A 128 -11.01 7.92 6.23
N ALA A 129 -10.19 8.50 5.36
CA ALA A 129 -8.75 8.22 5.31
C ALA A 129 -8.05 8.58 6.63
N ALA A 130 -8.44 9.68 7.28
CA ALA A 130 -7.93 10.05 8.60
C ALA A 130 -8.28 9.02 9.68
N ARG A 131 -9.52 8.48 9.68
CA ARG A 131 -9.93 7.40 10.60
C ARG A 131 -9.13 6.12 10.37
N ILE A 132 -9.04 5.67 9.11
CA ILE A 132 -8.28 4.46 8.75
C ILE A 132 -6.82 4.60 9.19
N HIS A 133 -6.22 5.78 9.03
CA HIS A 133 -4.88 6.07 9.52
C HIS A 133 -4.79 6.04 11.06
N GLU A 134 -5.73 6.67 11.77
CA GLU A 134 -5.76 6.67 13.25
C GLU A 134 -5.92 5.26 13.82
N ASP A 135 -6.83 4.44 13.27
CA ASP A 135 -6.98 3.04 13.66
C ASP A 135 -5.74 2.20 13.33
N SER A 136 -5.14 2.38 12.14
CA SER A 136 -3.90 1.67 11.76
C SER A 136 -2.73 2.01 12.70
N VAL A 137 -2.59 3.28 13.10
CA VAL A 137 -1.59 3.71 14.09
C VAL A 137 -1.87 3.08 15.45
N ARG A 138 -3.13 3.11 15.90
CA ARG A 138 -3.55 2.53 17.19
C ARG A 138 -3.30 1.02 17.24
N ASP A 139 -3.54 0.28 16.17
CA ASP A 139 -3.29 -1.15 16.10
C ASP A 139 -1.78 -1.46 16.04
N ALA A 140 -0.99 -0.70 15.27
CA ALA A 140 0.47 -0.80 15.26
C ALA A 140 1.10 -0.49 16.63
N GLU A 141 0.59 0.50 17.36
CA GLU A 141 1.02 0.81 18.74
C GLU A 141 0.75 -0.35 19.70
N GLN A 142 -0.40 -1.05 19.55
CA GLN A 142 -0.73 -2.23 20.34
C GLN A 142 0.21 -3.40 20.03
N GLU A 143 0.51 -3.67 18.76
CA GLU A 143 1.49 -4.69 18.37
C GLU A 143 2.89 -4.39 18.92
N ILE A 144 3.34 -3.13 18.83
CA ILE A 144 4.62 -2.70 19.38
C ILE A 144 4.68 -2.91 20.91
N GLU A 145 3.60 -2.65 21.64
CA GLU A 145 3.58 -2.88 23.10
C GLU A 145 3.50 -4.37 23.47
N MET A 146 2.80 -5.20 22.68
CA MET A 146 2.86 -6.66 22.81
C MET A 146 4.27 -7.20 22.56
N ALA A 147 4.95 -6.75 21.50
CA ALA A 147 6.32 -7.15 21.18
C ALA A 147 7.32 -6.70 22.28
N LYS A 148 7.18 -5.47 22.81
CA LYS A 148 7.97 -5.01 23.97
C LYS A 148 7.71 -5.88 25.21
N GLN A 149 6.47 -6.30 25.46
CA GLN A 149 6.15 -7.17 26.59
C GLN A 149 6.81 -8.54 26.44
N GLN A 150 6.71 -9.17 25.27
CA GLN A 150 7.41 -10.42 24.96
C GLN A 150 8.93 -10.28 25.15
N GLY A 151 9.53 -9.19 24.67
CA GLY A 151 10.95 -8.89 24.88
C GLY A 151 11.34 -8.74 26.37
N ARG A 152 10.47 -8.14 27.19
CA ARG A 152 10.66 -8.06 28.65
C ARG A 152 10.62 -9.46 29.29
N ASP A 153 9.68 -10.30 28.88
CA ASP A 153 9.52 -11.64 29.42
C ASP A 153 10.67 -12.58 29.02
N MET A 154 11.12 -12.54 27.76
CA MET A 154 12.32 -13.26 27.30
C MET A 154 13.59 -12.89 28.10
N VAL A 155 13.77 -11.60 28.43
CA VAL A 155 14.90 -11.15 29.25
C VAL A 155 14.78 -11.66 30.70
N ASN A 156 13.57 -11.75 31.25
CA ASN A 156 13.33 -12.32 32.56
C ASN A 156 13.61 -13.83 32.58
N GLU A 157 13.19 -14.57 31.56
CA GLU A 157 13.50 -15.99 31.38
C GLU A 157 15.01 -16.24 31.23
N ALA A 158 15.70 -15.45 30.42
CA ALA A 158 17.16 -15.54 30.26
C ALA A 158 17.92 -15.26 31.58
N ARG A 159 17.42 -14.33 32.40
CA ARG A 159 17.96 -14.06 33.75
C ARG A 159 17.72 -15.25 34.69
N ALA A 160 16.52 -15.81 34.71
CA ALA A 160 16.19 -16.98 35.52
C ALA A 160 17.01 -18.22 35.11
N TYR A 161 17.21 -18.43 33.80
CA TYR A 161 18.08 -19.50 33.28
C TYR A 161 19.54 -19.29 33.70
N ARG A 162 20.06 -18.06 33.59
CA ARG A 162 21.41 -17.71 34.06
C ARG A 162 21.58 -17.97 35.56
N GLU A 163 20.62 -17.58 36.38
CA GLU A 163 20.64 -17.85 37.83
C GLU A 163 20.67 -19.36 38.11
N LYS A 164 19.81 -20.14 37.43
CA LYS A 164 19.79 -21.60 37.53
C LYS A 164 21.14 -22.22 37.16
N VAL A 165 21.75 -21.81 36.04
CA VAL A 165 23.08 -22.29 35.61
C VAL A 165 24.17 -21.92 36.62
N LEU A 166 24.17 -20.69 37.13
CA LEU A 166 25.14 -20.26 38.14
C LEU A 166 25.00 -21.03 39.47
N SER A 167 23.77 -21.35 39.89
CA SER A 167 23.50 -22.15 41.09
C SER A 167 23.98 -23.61 40.95
N GLU A 168 23.79 -24.21 39.77
CA GLU A 168 24.28 -25.55 39.47
C GLU A 168 25.82 -25.58 39.35
N LEU A 169 26.43 -24.55 38.74
CA LEU A 169 27.89 -24.41 38.71
C LEU A 169 28.48 -24.21 40.10
N SER A 170 27.84 -23.46 41.00
CA SER A 170 28.30 -23.36 42.39
C SER A 170 28.20 -24.70 43.12
N ARG A 171 27.09 -25.43 42.95
CA ARG A 171 26.90 -26.77 43.52
C ARG A 171 27.97 -27.75 43.04
N ARG A 172 28.30 -27.76 41.74
CA ARG A 172 29.38 -28.59 41.17
C ARG A 172 30.75 -28.21 41.71
N ARG A 173 31.05 -26.91 41.84
CA ARG A 173 32.30 -26.42 42.43
C ARG A 173 32.48 -26.91 43.87
N ASP A 174 31.43 -26.81 44.69
CA ASP A 174 31.51 -27.18 46.09
C ASP A 174 31.52 -28.71 46.29
N ALA A 175 30.85 -29.47 45.42
CA ALA A 175 31.03 -30.93 45.34
C ALA A 175 32.47 -31.33 44.97
N ALA A 176 33.07 -30.68 43.96
CA ALA A 176 34.46 -30.93 43.56
C ALA A 176 35.46 -30.55 44.66
N ARG A 177 35.23 -29.45 45.39
CA ARG A 177 36.01 -29.09 46.59
C ARG A 177 35.93 -30.18 47.67
N SER A 178 34.74 -30.69 47.96
CA SER A 178 34.58 -31.79 48.93
C SER A 178 35.31 -33.06 48.49
N GLN A 179 35.33 -33.38 47.19
CA GLN A 179 36.12 -34.49 46.66
C GLN A 179 37.63 -34.26 46.83
N ILE A 180 38.13 -33.05 46.55
CA ILE A 180 39.54 -32.69 46.78
C ILE A 180 39.91 -32.84 48.27
N GLU A 181 39.05 -32.36 49.17
CA GLU A 181 39.26 -32.55 50.62
C GLU A 181 39.30 -34.04 51.01
N GLN A 182 38.39 -34.87 50.48
CA GLN A 182 38.43 -36.32 50.72
C GLN A 182 39.71 -36.97 50.20
N LEU A 183 40.21 -36.55 49.03
CA LEU A 183 41.48 -37.02 48.47
C LEU A 183 42.69 -36.59 49.29
N LEU A 184 42.69 -35.35 49.83
CA LEU A 184 43.72 -34.88 50.76
C LEU A 184 43.74 -35.71 52.06
N HIS A 185 42.58 -35.94 52.69
CA HIS A 185 42.47 -36.84 53.84
C HIS A 185 42.85 -38.30 53.49
N GLY A 186 42.63 -38.74 52.25
CA GLY A 186 43.11 -40.02 51.72
C GLY A 186 44.64 -40.08 51.66
N ARG A 187 45.26 -39.08 51.01
CA ARG A 187 46.71 -38.89 50.92
C ARG A 187 47.36 -38.85 52.30
N ASP A 188 46.83 -38.07 53.23
CA ASP A 188 47.44 -37.92 54.55
C ASP A 188 47.32 -39.21 55.38
N ARG A 189 46.24 -39.99 55.23
CA ARG A 189 46.14 -41.35 55.80
C ARG A 189 47.18 -42.30 55.19
N LEU A 190 47.44 -42.22 53.89
CA LEU A 190 48.49 -43.01 53.23
C LEU A 190 49.89 -42.60 53.70
N LEU A 191 50.19 -41.30 53.79
CA LEU A 191 51.46 -40.80 54.32
C LEU A 191 51.71 -41.30 55.75
N ASN A 192 50.72 -41.17 56.63
CA ASN A 192 50.77 -41.69 58.00
C ASN A 192 50.89 -43.24 58.06
N ALA A 193 50.43 -43.97 57.05
CA ALA A 193 50.62 -45.42 56.95
C ALA A 193 52.05 -45.78 56.51
N PHE A 194 52.58 -45.09 55.50
CA PHE A 194 53.97 -45.25 55.05
C PHE A 194 54.98 -44.85 56.12
N GLU A 195 54.73 -43.78 56.88
CA GLU A 195 55.61 -43.35 57.97
C GLU A 195 55.66 -44.38 59.11
N ARG A 196 54.51 -44.96 59.50
CA ARG A 196 54.45 -46.08 60.45
C ARG A 196 55.14 -47.34 59.92
N ALA A 197 54.96 -47.68 58.64
CA ALA A 197 55.65 -48.81 58.02
C ALA A 197 57.17 -48.62 57.98
N ARG A 198 57.63 -47.39 57.73
CA ARG A 198 59.05 -47.00 57.79
C ARG A 198 59.60 -47.18 59.20
N LEU A 199 58.96 -46.61 60.23
CA LEU A 199 59.40 -46.74 61.62
C LEU A 199 59.46 -48.22 62.06
N ALA A 200 58.42 -49.01 61.76
CA ALA A 200 58.43 -50.45 62.05
C ALA A 200 59.55 -51.21 61.31
N SER A 201 59.94 -50.77 60.11
CA SER A 201 61.08 -51.36 59.39
C SER A 201 62.42 -50.95 60.00
N GLU A 202 62.53 -49.72 60.46
CA GLU A 202 63.71 -49.19 61.16
C GLU A 202 63.91 -49.90 62.51
N ASP A 203 62.84 -50.14 63.27
CA ASP A 203 62.84 -50.97 64.49
C ASP A 203 63.32 -52.41 64.21
N VAL A 204 62.86 -53.04 63.13
CA VAL A 204 63.31 -54.39 62.73
C VAL A 204 64.79 -54.41 62.33
N ILE A 205 65.28 -53.38 61.63
CA ILE A 205 66.71 -53.26 61.27
C ILE A 205 67.56 -53.05 62.53
N ASN A 206 67.11 -52.22 63.47
CA ASN A 206 67.80 -52.02 64.74
C ASN A 206 67.84 -53.31 65.57
N GLY A 207 66.72 -54.03 65.68
CA GLY A 207 66.68 -55.33 66.38
C GLY A 207 67.52 -56.43 65.71
N LEU A 208 67.63 -56.44 64.37
CA LEU A 208 68.56 -57.32 63.65
C LEU A 208 70.04 -56.93 63.87
N THR A 209 70.32 -55.64 64.07
CA THR A 209 71.67 -55.14 64.36
C THR A 209 72.07 -55.49 65.80
N GLU A 210 71.17 -55.34 66.77
CA GLU A 210 71.36 -55.76 68.17
C GLU A 210 71.50 -57.29 68.28
N ALA A 211 70.77 -58.06 67.47
CA ALA A 211 70.94 -59.51 67.36
C ALA A 211 72.23 -59.95 66.62
N HIS A 212 73.04 -59.01 66.13
CA HIS A 212 74.34 -59.29 65.50
C HIS A 212 75.53 -59.15 66.47
N ASP A 213 75.29 -58.73 67.72
CA ASP A 213 76.27 -58.92 68.80
C ASP A 213 76.41 -60.43 69.06
N GLU A 214 77.59 -60.98 68.77
CA GLU A 214 77.85 -62.42 68.81
C GLU A 214 77.56 -63.02 70.20
N PRO A 215 76.78 -64.11 70.31
CA PRO A 215 76.73 -64.85 71.55
C PRO A 215 78.10 -65.50 71.81
N GLU A 216 78.73 -65.21 72.95
CA GLU A 216 80.04 -65.76 73.38
C GLU A 216 80.09 -67.30 73.54
N PHE A 217 79.07 -68.03 73.08
CA PHE A 217 78.95 -69.48 73.23
C PHE A 217 78.35 -70.17 72.00
N ILE A 218 79.16 -70.32 70.95
CA ILE A 218 78.88 -71.23 69.84
C ILE A 218 79.11 -72.67 70.34
N VAL A 219 78.03 -73.44 70.47
CA VAL A 219 78.12 -74.89 70.72
C VAL A 219 78.31 -75.61 69.38
N ASP A 220 79.51 -76.15 69.17
CA ASP A 220 79.81 -76.99 68.00
C ASP A 220 79.05 -78.32 68.09
N LEU A 221 78.06 -78.50 67.21
CA LEU A 221 77.19 -79.68 67.11
C LEU A 221 77.48 -80.48 65.83
N THR A 222 78.74 -80.83 65.64
CA THR A 222 79.11 -82.02 64.85
C THR A 222 79.48 -83.18 65.80
N PRO A 223 79.23 -84.47 65.48
CA PRO A 223 78.91 -85.01 64.16
C PRO A 223 77.70 -86.00 64.13
N THR A 224 77.38 -86.47 62.92
CA THR A 224 77.03 -87.87 62.54
C THR A 224 75.82 -88.02 61.62
N THR A 225 75.85 -89.08 60.82
CA THR A 225 75.03 -89.31 59.63
C THR A 225 73.66 -89.93 59.93
N GLY A 226 72.60 -89.40 59.30
CA GLY A 226 71.27 -90.01 59.20
C GLY A 226 70.56 -89.51 57.93
N PRO A 227 69.70 -90.33 57.28
CA PRO A 227 69.18 -90.01 55.95
C PRO A 227 68.16 -88.87 55.96
N VAL A 228 68.18 -88.06 54.89
CA VAL A 228 67.28 -86.92 54.66
C VAL A 228 65.81 -87.39 54.67
N PRO A 229 64.94 -86.82 55.53
CA PRO A 229 63.50 -87.05 55.44
C PRO A 229 62.95 -86.43 54.16
N ILE A 230 62.27 -87.24 53.35
CA ILE A 230 61.48 -86.75 52.21
C ILE A 230 60.31 -85.95 52.78
N VAL A 231 60.30 -84.63 52.56
CA VAL A 231 59.17 -83.77 52.93
C VAL A 231 58.02 -84.04 51.95
N ASN A 232 57.00 -84.74 52.45
CA ASN A 232 55.75 -84.97 51.74
C ASN A 232 55.01 -83.61 51.58
N PRO A 233 54.61 -83.18 50.38
CA PRO A 233 54.02 -81.86 50.15
C PRO A 233 52.53 -81.78 50.51
N GLU A 234 52.17 -82.15 51.74
CA GLU A 234 50.82 -82.01 52.28
C GLU A 234 50.85 -81.43 53.71
N HIS A 235 50.97 -80.10 53.80
CA HIS A 235 50.64 -79.37 55.02
C HIS A 235 49.72 -78.18 54.67
N PRO A 236 48.52 -78.06 55.27
CA PRO A 236 47.45 -77.22 54.75
C PRO A 236 47.55 -75.75 55.21
N SER A 237 48.60 -75.04 54.80
CA SER A 237 48.77 -73.61 55.15
C SER A 237 49.57 -72.76 54.17
N VAL A 238 49.60 -73.11 52.88
CA VAL A 238 49.94 -72.18 51.78
C VAL A 238 49.01 -72.47 50.61
N LYS A 239 48.03 -71.61 50.35
CA LYS A 239 47.35 -71.57 49.05
C LYS A 239 48.08 -70.54 48.18
N PRO A 240 48.58 -70.90 46.98
CA PRO A 240 48.95 -69.90 45.99
C PRO A 240 47.72 -69.09 45.58
N PHE A 241 47.92 -67.83 45.19
CA PHE A 241 46.88 -66.95 44.67
C PHE A 241 46.53 -67.34 43.24
N ASP A 242 45.68 -68.36 43.08
CA ASP A 242 44.79 -68.45 41.93
C ASP A 242 43.49 -67.72 42.33
N ARG A 243 43.17 -66.62 41.64
CA ARG A 243 41.86 -65.98 41.72
C ARG A 243 41.22 -66.04 40.35
N GLU A 244 40.20 -66.87 40.26
CA GLU A 244 39.36 -67.05 39.09
C GLU A 244 38.64 -65.74 38.72
N GLU A 245 38.44 -65.54 37.42
CA GLU A 245 37.57 -64.50 36.88
C GLU A 245 36.12 -64.90 37.15
N GLU A 246 35.51 -64.37 38.21
CA GLU A 246 34.05 -64.36 38.38
C GLU A 246 33.51 -62.95 38.16
N GLU A 247 32.80 -62.77 37.05
CA GLU A 247 31.89 -61.64 36.85
C GLU A 247 30.78 -61.69 37.92
N VAL A 248 30.82 -60.78 38.89
CA VAL A 248 29.66 -60.51 39.75
C VAL A 248 29.10 -59.14 39.39
N VAL A 249 28.03 -59.18 38.60
CA VAL A 249 27.15 -58.05 38.33
C VAL A 249 26.61 -57.51 39.66
N VAL A 250 26.94 -56.27 40.00
CA VAL A 250 26.20 -55.47 40.99
C VAL A 250 25.80 -54.16 40.33
N THR A 251 24.50 -54.00 40.15
CA THR A 251 23.88 -52.80 39.58
C THR A 251 23.97 -51.61 40.53
N ALA A 252 24.49 -50.50 40.04
CA ALA A 252 24.33 -49.19 40.65
C ALA A 252 23.91 -48.20 39.55
N GLU A 253 22.61 -47.96 39.43
CA GLU A 253 22.07 -46.93 38.55
C GLU A 253 22.55 -45.55 39.00
N VAL A 254 23.30 -44.86 38.14
CA VAL A 254 23.40 -43.40 38.18
C VAL A 254 22.72 -42.87 36.93
N VAL A 255 21.45 -42.50 37.08
CA VAL A 255 20.65 -41.91 36.01
C VAL A 255 21.20 -40.54 35.66
N ILE A 256 21.92 -40.46 34.53
CA ILE A 256 22.16 -39.20 33.82
C ILE A 256 21.18 -39.16 32.65
N ASN A 257 20.03 -38.52 32.86
CA ASN A 257 19.10 -38.19 31.77
C ASN A 257 19.69 -37.05 30.92
N THR A 258 20.58 -37.38 29.99
CA THR A 258 20.76 -36.61 28.77
C THR A 258 19.82 -37.16 27.72
N ILE A 259 18.78 -36.38 27.42
CA ILE A 259 17.88 -36.63 26.30
C ILE A 259 18.70 -36.42 25.03
N VAL A 260 19.03 -37.53 24.36
CA VAL A 260 19.38 -37.54 22.95
C VAL A 260 18.20 -38.21 22.27
N GLU A 261 17.32 -37.39 21.69
CA GLU A 261 16.29 -37.92 20.79
C GLU A 261 16.93 -38.30 19.46
N ASP A 262 16.38 -39.36 18.87
CA ASP A 262 16.90 -40.06 17.71
C ASP A 262 16.56 -39.27 16.44
N SER A 263 17.58 -38.75 15.73
CA SER A 263 17.41 -38.09 14.44
C SER A 263 18.47 -38.55 13.44
N THR A 264 18.27 -39.73 12.87
CA THR A 264 19.05 -40.24 11.74
C THR A 264 18.70 -39.49 10.45
N PHE A 265 19.31 -38.33 10.21
CA PHE A 265 19.26 -37.64 8.90
C PHE A 265 20.59 -36.95 8.57
N GLU A 266 21.15 -37.34 7.40
CA GLU A 266 22.01 -36.55 6.51
C GLU A 266 23.31 -35.91 7.06
N GLU A 267 24.38 -36.71 7.13
CA GLU A 267 25.77 -36.21 7.30
C GLU A 267 26.41 -35.65 6.00
N GLU A 268 25.68 -35.53 4.89
CA GLU A 268 26.23 -35.09 3.59
C GLU A 268 26.20 -33.56 3.37
N ILE A 269 25.61 -32.79 4.29
CA ILE A 269 25.34 -31.34 4.12
C ILE A 269 26.34 -30.45 4.92
N VAL A 270 27.12 -31.02 5.84
CA VAL A 270 27.93 -30.24 6.80
C VAL A 270 29.26 -29.74 6.22
N GLU A 271 29.84 -30.39 5.20
CA GLU A 271 31.10 -29.92 4.60
C GLU A 271 30.91 -28.70 3.68
N GLU A 272 29.78 -28.60 2.95
CA GLU A 272 29.51 -27.48 2.03
C GLU A 272 29.32 -26.13 2.76
N ILE A 273 28.72 -26.15 3.97
CA ILE A 273 28.47 -24.96 4.78
C ILE A 273 29.79 -24.37 5.36
N VAL A 274 30.82 -25.19 5.57
CA VAL A 274 32.10 -24.73 6.14
C VAL A 274 32.96 -24.03 5.09
N GLU A 275 32.92 -24.46 3.82
CA GLU A 275 33.65 -23.79 2.74
C GLU A 275 33.03 -22.42 2.39
N GLU A 276 31.69 -22.31 2.35
CA GLU A 276 30.99 -21.03 2.04
C GLU A 276 31.23 -19.95 3.12
N LEU A 277 31.42 -20.35 4.39
CA LEU A 277 31.77 -19.42 5.47
C LEU A 277 33.24 -18.94 5.41
N ILE A 278 34.14 -19.69 4.76
CA ILE A 278 35.55 -19.32 4.58
C ILE A 278 35.70 -18.35 3.40
N GLU A 279 34.96 -18.55 2.30
CA GLU A 279 34.98 -17.60 1.18
C GLU A 279 34.35 -16.24 1.53
N THR A 280 33.29 -16.21 2.35
CA THR A 280 32.68 -14.95 2.77
C THR A 280 33.60 -14.11 3.66
N ILE A 281 34.39 -14.73 4.55
CA ILE A 281 35.40 -14.04 5.37
C ILE A 281 36.61 -13.58 4.53
N SER A 282 36.98 -14.35 3.50
CA SER A 282 38.04 -14.01 2.53
C SER A 282 37.77 -12.71 1.75
N SER A 283 36.50 -12.30 1.62
CA SER A 283 36.09 -11.12 0.85
C SER A 283 36.24 -9.77 1.57
N ILE A 284 36.72 -9.75 2.82
CA ILE A 284 36.94 -8.53 3.60
C ILE A 284 38.43 -8.14 3.53
N ASP A 285 38.77 -7.27 2.58
CA ASP A 285 40.11 -6.71 2.43
C ASP A 285 40.52 -5.89 3.67
N HIS A 286 41.41 -6.46 4.49
CA HIS A 286 42.16 -5.76 5.53
C HIS A 286 43.59 -5.44 5.03
N GLU A 287 43.74 -4.41 4.19
CA GLU A 287 45.04 -3.83 3.84
C GLU A 287 45.04 -2.29 3.97
N ALA A 288 45.44 -1.79 5.16
CA ALA A 288 46.10 -0.48 5.35
C ALA A 288 46.56 -0.25 6.81
N ILE A 289 47.19 -1.26 7.43
CA ILE A 289 48.07 -1.03 8.59
C ILE A 289 49.42 -1.62 8.22
N LEU A 290 50.45 -0.78 8.20
CA LEU A 290 51.84 -1.22 8.20
C LEU A 290 52.51 -0.64 9.45
N ASP A 291 53.08 -1.56 10.23
CA ASP A 291 54.01 -1.29 11.32
C ASP A 291 55.29 -0.59 10.78
N GLU A 292 56.26 -0.10 11.54
CA GLU A 292 56.88 -0.52 12.81
C GLU A 292 57.58 0.77 13.37
N GLU A 293 58.02 0.95 14.61
CA GLU A 293 58.77 0.06 15.51
C GLU A 293 58.75 0.66 16.94
N VAL A 294 58.84 -0.16 17.99
CA VAL A 294 58.78 0.27 19.40
C VAL A 294 60.17 0.62 19.95
N VAL A 295 60.38 1.87 20.39
CA VAL A 295 61.52 2.24 21.26
C VAL A 295 61.04 3.05 22.47
N THR A 296 61.64 2.74 23.62
CA THR A 296 61.20 3.11 24.98
C THR A 296 61.45 4.56 25.40
N VAL A 297 60.57 5.06 26.27
CA VAL A 297 60.57 6.36 26.97
C VAL A 297 61.89 6.67 27.69
N PRO A 298 62.34 7.94 27.66
CA PRO A 298 62.59 8.64 28.94
C PRO A 298 61.95 10.03 29.02
N GLU A 299 61.52 10.37 30.23
CA GLU A 299 60.92 11.64 30.65
C GLU A 299 61.85 12.85 30.37
N HIS A 300 61.28 14.04 30.14
CA HIS A 300 62.04 15.30 30.07
C HIS A 300 61.54 16.32 31.12
N PRO A 301 62.44 16.98 31.87
CA PRO A 301 62.06 17.72 33.07
C PRO A 301 61.91 19.25 32.89
N VAL A 302 61.07 19.81 33.76
CA VAL A 302 61.27 21.01 34.61
C VAL A 302 61.95 22.28 34.02
N HIS A 303 61.25 23.41 34.18
CA HIS A 303 61.66 24.78 33.89
C HIS A 303 63.02 25.23 34.46
N GLY A 304 63.66 26.19 33.76
CA GLY A 304 64.84 26.91 34.26
C GLY A 304 65.13 28.26 33.58
N ILE A 305 64.46 29.32 34.05
CA ILE A 305 64.93 30.73 34.15
C ILE A 305 65.45 31.45 32.88
N LEU A 306 64.79 32.56 32.51
CA LEU A 306 65.43 33.84 32.12
C LEU A 306 64.41 35.00 32.14
N GLU A 307 64.53 35.86 33.15
CA GLU A 307 63.96 37.22 33.22
C GLU A 307 64.93 38.25 32.56
N PRO A 308 64.64 39.57 32.41
CA PRO A 308 63.48 40.34 32.90
C PRO A 308 62.82 41.29 31.86
N SER A 309 61.65 41.85 32.18
CA SER A 309 61.46 43.32 32.34
C SER A 309 60.02 43.65 32.73
N ALA A 310 59.83 44.58 33.66
CA ALA A 310 58.54 44.89 34.28
C ALA A 310 57.86 46.13 33.68
N ALA A 311 56.52 46.17 33.73
CA ALA A 311 55.76 47.34 34.18
C ALA A 311 54.30 46.94 34.50
N VAL A 312 53.87 47.12 35.74
CA VAL A 312 52.45 47.10 36.14
C VAL A 312 52.05 48.51 36.55
N GLN A 313 50.97 49.05 35.97
CA GLN A 313 50.16 50.09 36.60
C GLN A 313 48.67 49.84 36.31
N HIS A 314 47.88 49.70 37.38
CA HIS A 314 46.43 49.80 37.35
C HIS A 314 46.00 51.27 37.25
N ILE A 315 44.81 51.53 36.71
CA ILE A 315 43.79 52.50 37.19
C ILE A 315 42.50 52.32 36.34
N GLU A 316 41.34 52.39 36.98
CA GLU A 316 39.97 52.33 36.40
C GLU A 316 39.48 53.72 35.90
N PRO A 317 38.21 53.93 35.53
CA PRO A 317 37.47 53.40 34.37
C PRO A 317 36.84 54.54 33.52
N THR A 318 35.81 54.23 32.70
CA THR A 318 34.67 55.10 32.24
C THR A 318 34.66 55.53 30.75
N THR A 319 33.67 55.02 29.98
CA THR A 319 33.09 55.56 28.72
C THR A 319 34.02 55.73 27.48
N GLU A 320 33.60 55.59 26.21
CA GLU A 320 32.30 55.72 25.52
C GLU A 320 32.06 54.65 24.42
N VAL A 321 30.84 54.69 23.87
CA VAL A 321 30.20 53.99 22.74
C VAL A 321 31.03 53.86 21.45
N VAL A 322 30.86 52.76 20.69
CA VAL A 322 30.57 52.71 19.22
C VAL A 322 30.45 51.24 18.75
N ASP A 323 29.41 50.94 17.97
CA ASP A 323 29.19 49.65 17.30
C ASP A 323 30.12 49.43 16.10
N THR A 324 30.60 48.19 15.92
CA THR A 324 30.91 47.62 14.59
C THR A 324 30.51 46.15 14.54
N GLN A 325 29.81 45.77 13.48
CA GLN A 325 29.19 44.45 13.28
C GLN A 325 30.21 43.37 12.90
N GLU A 326 29.96 42.12 13.31
CA GLU A 326 30.59 40.92 12.73
C GLU A 326 29.56 40.13 11.91
N ASP A 327 29.85 39.92 10.63
CA ASP A 327 29.06 39.07 9.73
C ASP A 327 29.43 37.58 9.93
N ILE A 328 28.41 36.74 10.20
CA ILE A 328 28.50 35.28 10.09
C ILE A 328 27.55 34.79 8.99
N THR A 329 28.10 34.52 7.82
CA THR A 329 27.34 34.09 6.64
C THR A 329 26.93 32.63 6.72
N GLN A 330 25.62 32.37 6.84
CA GLN A 330 25.02 31.06 6.63
C GLN A 330 24.95 30.71 5.13
N THR A 331 24.89 29.41 4.83
CA THR A 331 25.02 28.85 3.48
C THR A 331 23.78 29.05 2.60
N ASN A 332 24.03 29.28 1.31
CA ASN A 332 23.05 29.67 0.31
C ASN A 332 22.53 28.45 -0.48
N VAL A 333 21.23 28.14 -0.40
CA VAL A 333 20.58 27.11 -1.24
C VAL A 333 19.96 27.76 -2.48
N VAL A 334 20.41 27.34 -3.66
CA VAL A 334 20.01 27.93 -4.95
C VAL A 334 18.66 27.37 -5.41
N SER A 335 17.59 28.17 -5.31
CA SER A 335 16.31 27.84 -5.97
C SER A 335 16.35 28.13 -7.48
N LEU A 336 16.43 27.07 -8.27
CA LEU A 336 16.44 27.08 -9.74
C LEU A 336 15.03 27.12 -10.35
N PHE A 337 14.31 28.25 -10.23
CA PHE A 337 13.15 28.52 -11.12
C PHE A 337 13.11 29.97 -11.62
N GLY A 338 13.34 30.14 -12.92
CA GLY A 338 13.40 31.43 -13.58
C GLY A 338 12.04 31.95 -14.04
N ARG A 339 11.61 33.07 -13.44
CA ARG A 339 10.90 34.20 -14.09
C ARG A 339 9.68 33.89 -15.00
N GLY A 340 8.50 34.29 -14.49
CA GLY A 340 7.95 35.57 -14.95
C GLY A 340 6.46 35.67 -15.26
N ARG A 341 5.77 36.62 -14.57
CA ARG A 341 5.12 37.80 -15.18
C ARG A 341 4.48 38.74 -14.12
N ARG A 342 4.94 40.00 -14.16
CA ARG A 342 4.35 41.28 -13.71
C ARG A 342 3.01 41.30 -12.93
N ALA A 343 3.11 41.76 -11.68
CA ALA A 343 2.33 42.82 -10.99
C ALA A 343 0.83 43.03 -11.30
N ASN A 344 -0.01 42.99 -10.24
CA ASN A 344 -0.69 44.19 -9.70
C ASN A 344 -1.20 44.00 -8.25
N GLU A 345 -1.14 45.09 -7.49
CA GLU A 345 -1.94 45.50 -6.30
C GLU A 345 -2.58 44.48 -5.34
N VAL A 346 -2.11 44.48 -4.08
CA VAL A 346 -2.91 44.23 -2.86
C VAL A 346 -2.43 45.21 -1.77
N PRO A 347 -3.31 45.91 -1.02
CA PRO A 347 -2.91 46.90 -0.03
C PRO A 347 -2.65 46.33 1.37
N GLU A 348 -1.86 47.12 2.09
CA GLU A 348 -1.43 47.05 3.50
C GLU A 348 -2.58 46.98 4.53
N ILE A 349 -2.43 46.14 5.56
CA ILE A 349 -3.19 46.21 6.81
C ILE A 349 -2.20 46.13 7.98
N VAL A 350 -2.38 47.02 8.94
CA VAL A 350 -1.45 47.33 10.04
C VAL A 350 -1.64 46.40 11.25
N GLU A 351 -0.55 46.26 12.01
CA GLU A 351 -0.38 45.55 13.27
C GLU A 351 -1.48 45.81 14.33
N ALA A 352 -1.72 44.81 15.18
CA ALA A 352 -2.24 45.01 16.53
C ALA A 352 -1.69 43.93 17.47
N ASP A 353 -0.98 44.37 18.51
CA ASP A 353 -0.19 43.54 19.41
C ASP A 353 -0.99 42.71 20.41
N VAL A 354 -0.34 41.62 20.84
CA VAL A 354 -0.71 40.81 22.03
C VAL A 354 -0.44 41.58 23.32
N VAL A 355 -1.36 41.51 24.28
CA VAL A 355 -1.07 41.78 25.70
C VAL A 355 -1.74 40.71 26.57
N ALA A 356 -1.03 40.25 27.60
CA ALA A 356 -1.34 39.01 28.30
C ALA A 356 -2.08 39.19 29.64
N ALA A 357 -2.79 38.12 30.02
CA ALA A 357 -2.99 37.56 31.36
C ALA A 357 -3.37 38.45 32.56
N GLU A 358 -4.44 38.05 33.27
CA GLU A 358 -4.33 37.72 34.71
C GLU A 358 -5.41 36.68 35.14
N VAL A 359 -5.16 35.99 36.25
CA VAL A 359 -5.92 34.82 36.76
C VAL A 359 -6.47 35.13 38.16
N ILE A 360 -7.75 34.83 38.43
CA ILE A 360 -8.30 34.71 39.81
C ILE A 360 -9.36 33.58 39.86
N GLU A 361 -9.30 32.74 40.89
CA GLU A 361 -10.22 31.62 41.18
C GLU A 361 -11.31 31.97 42.22
N GLU A 362 -12.30 31.06 42.38
CA GLU A 362 -13.17 30.86 43.57
C GLU A 362 -14.18 31.98 43.98
N GLU A 363 -15.31 31.74 44.66
CA GLU A 363 -16.15 30.56 44.96
C GLU A 363 -17.52 31.10 45.45
N VAL A 364 -18.68 30.45 45.19
CA VAL A 364 -19.98 30.76 45.85
C VAL A 364 -20.97 29.56 45.76
N PRO A 365 -21.97 29.42 46.67
CA PRO A 365 -22.18 28.13 47.35
C PRO A 365 -23.59 27.49 47.18
N SER A 366 -23.81 26.40 47.93
CA SER A 366 -24.95 25.47 47.89
C SER A 366 -26.26 25.93 48.58
N VAL A 367 -27.41 25.41 48.12
CA VAL A 367 -28.73 25.48 48.79
C VAL A 367 -29.58 24.22 48.52
N GLU A 368 -30.35 23.79 49.52
CA GLU A 368 -31.31 22.66 49.58
C GLU A 368 -32.78 23.16 49.74
N SER A 369 -33.87 22.43 49.44
CA SER A 369 -34.10 21.12 48.78
C SER A 369 -35.59 20.95 48.38
N GLU A 370 -35.95 19.81 47.77
CA GLU A 370 -37.29 19.16 47.67
C GLU A 370 -38.55 19.94 47.20
N THR A 371 -39.14 19.53 46.05
CA THR A 371 -40.44 18.78 45.95
C THR A 371 -40.83 18.50 44.47
N SER A 372 -41.78 17.60 44.22
CA SER A 372 -42.07 16.88 42.94
C SER A 372 -43.28 17.44 42.14
N PRO A 373 -43.85 16.82 41.05
CA PRO A 373 -43.41 15.71 40.15
C PRO A 373 -43.64 15.96 38.61
N HIS A 374 -43.24 14.98 37.78
CA HIS A 374 -43.67 14.67 36.37
C HIS A 374 -43.57 15.71 35.23
N THR A 375 -42.83 15.35 34.16
CA THR A 375 -43.41 14.97 32.83
C THR A 375 -42.37 14.21 31.98
N VAL A 376 -42.61 12.93 31.69
CA VAL A 376 -41.85 12.14 30.69
C VAL A 376 -42.89 11.57 29.71
N SER A 377 -42.91 12.08 28.48
CA SER A 377 -43.88 11.66 27.44
C SER A 377 -43.53 12.24 26.05
N ALA A 378 -42.98 13.46 25.98
CA ALA A 378 -42.75 14.13 24.70
C ALA A 378 -41.57 13.57 23.87
N VAL A 379 -40.63 12.86 24.49
CA VAL A 379 -39.40 12.37 23.81
C VAL A 379 -39.63 10.97 23.21
N ASP A 380 -40.29 10.07 23.93
CA ASP A 380 -40.57 8.72 23.45
C ASP A 380 -41.54 8.70 22.26
N ASP A 381 -42.51 9.63 22.21
CA ASP A 381 -43.41 9.81 21.06
C ASP A 381 -42.66 10.24 19.78
N ILE A 382 -41.52 10.93 19.90
CA ILE A 382 -40.68 11.32 18.75
C ILE A 382 -39.92 10.09 18.22
N PHE A 383 -39.37 9.26 19.11
CA PHE A 383 -38.69 8.03 18.71
C PHE A 383 -39.64 6.93 18.23
N ALA A 384 -40.90 6.89 18.71
CA ALA A 384 -41.94 6.04 18.14
C ALA A 384 -42.27 6.44 16.70
N ARG A 385 -42.52 7.73 16.45
CA ARG A 385 -42.81 8.26 15.09
C ARG A 385 -41.67 8.04 14.10
N LEU A 386 -40.41 8.15 14.53
CA LEU A 386 -39.26 7.86 13.66
C LEU A 386 -39.14 6.38 13.27
N ARG A 387 -39.65 5.46 14.10
CA ARG A 387 -39.66 4.01 13.80
C ARG A 387 -40.84 3.62 12.90
N GLU A 388 -41.98 4.30 13.02
CA GLU A 388 -43.15 4.07 12.15
C GLU A 388 -42.94 4.59 10.72
N SER A 389 -42.07 5.59 10.51
CA SER A 389 -41.80 6.18 9.19
C SER A 389 -40.56 5.64 8.46
N SER A 390 -40.00 4.49 8.87
CA SER A 390 -38.76 3.93 8.29
C SER A 390 -39.00 2.67 7.46
N THR A 391 -38.39 2.64 6.27
CA THR A 391 -38.16 1.53 5.30
C THR A 391 -39.33 0.65 4.83
N ALA A 392 -40.39 0.42 5.60
CA ALA A 392 -41.50 -0.46 5.21
C ALA A 392 -42.45 0.17 4.17
N VAL A 393 -42.70 1.49 4.25
CA VAL A 393 -43.61 2.19 3.32
C VAL A 393 -42.93 2.43 1.96
N VAL A 394 -41.64 2.76 1.95
CA VAL A 394 -40.84 2.97 0.72
C VAL A 394 -40.72 1.69 -0.10
N ALA A 395 -40.74 0.52 0.54
CA ALA A 395 -40.77 -0.78 -0.12
C ALA A 395 -42.16 -1.20 -0.67
N ALA A 396 -43.23 -0.48 -0.32
CA ALA A 396 -44.61 -0.82 -0.70
C ALA A 396 -45.17 0.02 -1.86
N GLU A 397 -44.66 1.24 -2.09
CA GLU A 397 -45.17 2.16 -3.12
C GLU A 397 -44.64 1.91 -4.55
N THR A 398 -43.63 1.05 -4.74
CA THR A 398 -43.05 0.73 -6.06
C THR A 398 -43.82 -0.34 -6.85
N LYS A 399 -45.14 -0.43 -6.66
CA LYS A 399 -46.00 -1.47 -7.26
C LYS A 399 -47.18 -0.93 -8.08
N THR A 400 -46.90 0.04 -8.95
CA THR A 400 -47.80 0.49 -10.02
C THR A 400 -47.05 0.73 -11.34
N GLU A 401 -47.76 0.50 -12.45
CA GLU A 401 -47.20 0.22 -13.77
C GLU A 401 -46.48 1.41 -14.44
N VAL A 402 -45.28 1.17 -14.99
CA VAL A 402 -44.76 1.91 -16.14
C VAL A 402 -44.19 0.92 -17.15
N THR A 403 -44.90 0.73 -18.27
CA THR A 403 -44.40 0.03 -19.45
C THR A 403 -43.45 0.93 -20.25
N LYS A 404 -42.17 0.54 -20.33
CA LYS A 404 -41.23 0.88 -21.42
C LYS A 404 -39.96 0.05 -21.32
N GLU A 405 -39.47 -0.40 -22.48
CA GLU A 405 -38.30 -1.27 -22.57
C GLU A 405 -37.00 -0.52 -22.26
N ALA A 406 -36.24 -1.04 -21.32
CA ALA A 406 -34.82 -0.78 -21.12
C ALA A 406 -34.14 -2.12 -20.76
N PRO A 407 -32.90 -2.38 -21.20
CA PRO A 407 -32.30 -3.71 -21.06
C PRO A 407 -31.99 -4.01 -19.59
N VAL A 408 -32.40 -5.20 -19.13
CA VAL A 408 -32.11 -5.69 -17.78
C VAL A 408 -30.63 -6.06 -17.68
N VAL A 409 -29.83 -5.16 -17.12
CA VAL A 409 -28.50 -5.52 -16.60
C VAL A 409 -28.71 -6.38 -15.36
N LYS A 410 -28.47 -7.69 -15.48
CA LYS A 410 -28.46 -8.58 -14.32
C LYS A 410 -27.31 -8.14 -13.40
N ALA A 411 -27.61 -7.86 -12.13
CA ALA A 411 -26.58 -7.66 -11.13
C ALA A 411 -25.71 -8.92 -11.06
N LYS A 412 -24.43 -8.80 -11.43
CA LYS A 412 -23.48 -9.90 -11.31
C LYS A 412 -23.16 -10.09 -9.83
N VAL A 413 -23.18 -11.35 -9.39
CA VAL A 413 -22.82 -11.70 -8.01
C VAL A 413 -21.30 -11.65 -7.89
N ALA A 414 -20.78 -10.92 -6.91
CA ALA A 414 -19.36 -10.92 -6.59
C ALA A 414 -18.94 -12.32 -6.11
N VAL A 415 -17.84 -12.84 -6.65
CA VAL A 415 -17.32 -14.17 -6.26
C VAL A 415 -16.62 -14.06 -4.92
N VAL A 416 -17.03 -14.87 -3.95
CA VAL A 416 -16.42 -14.91 -2.62
C VAL A 416 -15.01 -15.52 -2.71
N ALA A 417 -14.04 -14.87 -2.07
CA ALA A 417 -12.67 -15.37 -2.01
C ALA A 417 -12.56 -16.64 -1.15
N GLU A 418 -12.00 -17.71 -1.72
CA GLU A 418 -11.57 -18.90 -0.98
C GLU A 418 -10.13 -18.68 -0.47
N PRO A 419 -9.88 -18.42 0.82
CA PRO A 419 -8.53 -18.08 1.32
C PRO A 419 -7.50 -19.19 1.08
N ALA A 420 -7.92 -20.45 1.17
CA ALA A 420 -7.08 -21.63 0.91
C ALA A 420 -6.41 -21.61 -0.48
N ARG A 421 -6.95 -20.88 -1.46
CA ARG A 421 -6.37 -20.76 -2.81
C ARG A 421 -5.11 -19.89 -2.86
N PHE A 422 -5.05 -18.89 -1.99
CA PHE A 422 -3.87 -18.05 -1.83
C PHE A 422 -2.79 -18.83 -1.08
N GLU A 423 -3.16 -19.55 -0.02
CA GLU A 423 -2.27 -20.48 0.70
C GLU A 423 -1.69 -21.57 -0.24
N GLU A 424 -2.51 -22.22 -1.08
CA GLU A 424 -2.06 -23.18 -2.11
C GLU A 424 -1.05 -22.58 -3.11
N ARG A 425 -1.17 -21.29 -3.45
CA ARG A 425 -0.20 -20.59 -4.30
C ARG A 425 1.08 -20.34 -3.52
N ASP A 426 0.99 -19.77 -2.33
CA ASP A 426 2.13 -19.27 -1.59
C ASP A 426 3.03 -20.42 -1.11
N GLU A 427 2.44 -21.55 -0.68
CA GLU A 427 3.18 -22.81 -0.42
C GLU A 427 3.92 -23.31 -1.67
N ALA A 428 3.28 -23.24 -2.85
CA ALA A 428 3.89 -23.67 -4.11
C ALA A 428 4.98 -22.72 -4.63
N LEU A 429 4.95 -21.44 -4.26
CA LEU A 429 5.91 -20.43 -4.71
C LEU A 429 7.08 -20.22 -3.76
N ALA A 430 6.92 -20.38 -2.44
CA ALA A 430 7.97 -20.17 -1.44
C ALA A 430 9.34 -20.82 -1.77
N PRO A 431 9.45 -22.12 -2.14
CA PRO A 431 10.75 -22.72 -2.48
C PRO A 431 11.33 -22.19 -3.81
N LEU A 432 10.48 -21.73 -4.73
CA LEU A 432 10.88 -21.15 -6.01
C LEU A 432 11.43 -19.73 -5.80
N VAL A 433 10.73 -18.89 -5.04
CA VAL A 433 11.14 -17.53 -4.66
C VAL A 433 12.54 -17.53 -4.04
N GLY A 434 12.79 -18.38 -3.04
CA GLY A 434 14.12 -18.47 -2.42
C GLY A 434 15.23 -18.89 -3.38
N THR A 435 14.92 -19.71 -4.39
CA THR A 435 15.87 -20.14 -5.43
C THR A 435 16.11 -19.04 -6.47
N MET A 436 15.05 -18.34 -6.88
CA MET A 436 15.11 -17.17 -7.75
C MET A 436 15.93 -16.03 -7.11
N SER A 437 15.77 -15.78 -5.80
CA SER A 437 16.58 -14.79 -5.07
C SER A 437 18.08 -15.09 -5.15
N ARG A 438 18.50 -16.33 -4.83
CA ARG A 438 19.90 -16.73 -4.97
C ARG A 438 20.42 -16.59 -6.40
N LYS A 439 19.64 -17.01 -7.40
CA LYS A 439 20.02 -16.90 -8.82
C LYS A 439 20.16 -15.44 -9.28
N LEU A 440 19.18 -14.58 -9.03
CA LEU A 440 19.21 -13.18 -9.48
C LEU A 440 20.24 -12.34 -8.69
N LYS A 441 20.45 -12.59 -7.39
CA LYS A 441 21.52 -11.94 -6.61
C LYS A 441 22.92 -12.35 -7.10
N ARG A 442 23.09 -13.54 -7.67
CA ARG A 442 24.32 -13.95 -8.37
C ARG A 442 24.47 -13.21 -9.71
N VAL A 443 23.42 -13.15 -10.54
CA VAL A 443 23.45 -12.39 -11.81
C VAL A 443 23.78 -10.91 -11.60
N LEU A 444 23.19 -10.26 -10.57
CA LEU A 444 23.53 -8.89 -10.17
C LEU A 444 25.01 -8.74 -9.80
N ALA A 445 25.59 -9.70 -9.07
CA ALA A 445 26.99 -9.66 -8.68
C ALA A 445 27.94 -9.86 -9.88
N ASP A 446 27.60 -10.80 -10.78
CA ASP A 446 28.36 -11.04 -12.01
C ASP A 446 28.31 -9.81 -12.93
N GLU A 447 27.14 -9.21 -13.11
CA GLU A 447 26.97 -7.98 -13.88
C GLU A 447 27.68 -6.78 -13.22
N GLN A 448 27.59 -6.60 -11.91
CA GLN A 448 28.36 -5.59 -11.17
C GLN A 448 29.86 -5.73 -11.46
N ASN A 449 30.39 -6.96 -11.44
CA ASN A 449 31.80 -7.23 -11.73
C ASN A 449 32.17 -6.87 -13.18
N GLU A 450 31.33 -7.23 -14.16
CA GLU A 450 31.51 -6.87 -15.57
C GLU A 450 31.48 -5.34 -15.79
N VAL A 451 30.51 -4.64 -15.18
CA VAL A 451 30.38 -3.17 -15.27
C VAL A 451 31.57 -2.47 -14.62
N LEU A 452 31.99 -2.90 -13.42
CA LEU A 452 33.18 -2.36 -12.76
C LEU A 452 34.47 -2.65 -13.55
N GLN A 453 34.57 -3.81 -14.21
CA GLN A 453 35.67 -4.11 -15.12
C GLN A 453 35.65 -3.19 -16.35
N HIS A 454 34.49 -2.95 -16.94
CA HIS A 454 34.34 -2.04 -18.08
C HIS A 454 34.70 -0.59 -17.73
N LEU A 455 34.28 -0.08 -16.57
CA LEU A 455 34.59 1.28 -16.12
C LEU A 455 36.09 1.51 -15.87
N LYS A 456 36.82 0.50 -15.39
CA LYS A 456 38.29 0.53 -15.22
C LYS A 456 39.06 0.72 -16.54
N LEU A 457 38.48 0.35 -17.70
CA LEU A 457 39.17 0.41 -18.99
C LEU A 457 39.27 1.84 -19.54
N LYS A 458 40.48 2.43 -19.51
CA LYS A 458 40.96 3.64 -20.24
C LYS A 458 40.05 4.31 -21.30
N LYS A 459 39.50 3.51 -22.23
CA LYS A 459 38.81 3.93 -23.46
C LYS A 459 37.38 3.39 -23.60
N SER A 460 36.80 2.78 -22.57
CA SER A 460 35.39 2.37 -22.57
C SER A 460 34.46 3.58 -22.68
N SER A 461 33.31 3.41 -23.35
CA SER A 461 32.22 4.40 -23.30
C SER A 461 31.60 4.42 -21.90
N LEU A 462 31.11 5.59 -21.49
CA LEU A 462 30.35 5.77 -20.24
C LEU A 462 28.83 5.78 -20.49
N GLU A 463 28.39 5.54 -21.72
CA GLU A 463 26.98 5.36 -22.05
C GLU A 463 26.45 4.06 -21.43
N MET A 464 25.26 4.13 -20.82
CA MET A 464 24.61 3.02 -20.13
C MET A 464 24.55 1.74 -20.97
N ASP A 465 24.14 1.85 -22.23
CA ASP A 465 23.98 0.70 -23.12
C ASP A 465 25.31 0.06 -23.56
N ALA A 466 26.44 0.76 -23.38
CA ALA A 466 27.75 0.19 -23.67
C ALA A 466 28.20 -0.85 -22.64
N PHE A 467 27.62 -0.85 -21.43
CA PHE A 467 27.95 -1.79 -20.36
C PHE A 467 26.77 -2.63 -19.85
N LEU A 468 25.52 -2.19 -20.01
CA LEU A 468 24.32 -3.01 -19.73
C LEU A 468 23.69 -3.64 -20.99
N GLY A 469 24.23 -3.38 -22.19
CA GLY A 469 23.60 -3.79 -23.45
C GLY A 469 22.30 -3.03 -23.73
N SER A 470 21.45 -3.53 -24.64
CA SER A 470 20.13 -2.95 -24.85
C SER A 470 19.17 -3.25 -23.68
N MET A 471 18.05 -2.53 -23.60
CA MET A 471 17.03 -2.78 -22.57
C MET A 471 16.50 -4.23 -22.62
N ASP A 472 16.26 -4.74 -23.82
CA ASP A 472 15.77 -6.09 -24.05
C ASP A 472 16.82 -7.15 -23.70
N ASP A 473 18.09 -6.93 -24.06
CA ASP A 473 19.20 -7.84 -23.71
C ASP A 473 19.40 -7.91 -22.19
N HIS A 474 19.32 -6.75 -21.52
CA HIS A 474 19.45 -6.64 -20.07
C HIS A 474 18.33 -7.43 -19.37
N ALA A 475 17.07 -7.24 -19.77
CA ALA A 475 15.95 -8.03 -19.24
C ALA A 475 16.05 -9.52 -19.58
N ALA A 476 16.50 -9.87 -20.78
CA ALA A 476 16.68 -11.25 -21.21
C ALA A 476 17.73 -11.99 -20.36
N ARG A 477 18.80 -11.33 -19.91
CA ARG A 477 19.82 -11.89 -19.01
C ARG A 477 19.18 -12.44 -17.72
N TYR A 478 18.37 -11.62 -17.06
CA TYR A 478 17.68 -12.02 -15.82
C TYR A 478 16.56 -13.03 -16.08
N ALA A 479 15.73 -12.82 -17.12
CA ALA A 479 14.65 -13.76 -17.48
C ALA A 479 15.16 -15.16 -17.81
N GLN A 480 16.32 -15.27 -18.47
CA GLN A 480 16.95 -16.55 -18.81
C GLN A 480 17.50 -17.27 -17.57
N ALA A 481 17.96 -16.55 -16.54
CA ALA A 481 18.53 -17.14 -15.33
C ALA A 481 17.49 -17.87 -14.46
N VAL A 482 16.27 -17.33 -14.36
CA VAL A 482 15.15 -17.90 -13.56
C VAL A 482 14.12 -18.65 -14.40
N LEU A 483 14.43 -18.94 -15.66
CA LEU A 483 13.51 -19.57 -16.62
C LEU A 483 12.95 -20.92 -16.14
N GLU A 484 13.72 -21.69 -15.39
CA GLU A 484 13.32 -22.97 -14.83
C GLU A 484 12.28 -22.80 -13.71
N GLU A 485 12.56 -21.96 -12.72
CA GLU A 485 11.66 -21.63 -11.62
C GLU A 485 10.37 -21.00 -12.12
N VAL A 486 10.47 -20.09 -13.09
CA VAL A 486 9.33 -19.47 -13.79
C VAL A 486 8.43 -20.52 -14.47
N MET A 487 9.02 -21.54 -15.11
CA MET A 487 8.26 -22.63 -15.71
C MET A 487 7.63 -23.56 -14.67
N LEU A 488 8.27 -23.75 -13.51
CA LEU A 488 7.69 -24.48 -12.38
C LEU A 488 6.52 -23.72 -11.74
N ALA A 489 6.65 -22.40 -11.55
CA ALA A 489 5.59 -21.51 -11.05
C ALA A 489 4.38 -21.51 -11.99
N ALA A 490 4.59 -21.30 -13.30
CA ALA A 490 3.54 -21.42 -14.30
C ALA A 490 2.93 -22.83 -14.35
N GLY A 491 3.74 -23.87 -14.12
CA GLY A 491 3.28 -25.24 -13.96
C GLY A 491 2.41 -25.47 -12.72
N ALA A 492 2.66 -24.75 -11.61
CA ALA A 492 1.84 -24.78 -10.40
C ALA A 492 0.49 -24.08 -10.63
N GLY A 493 0.49 -22.88 -11.22
CA GLY A 493 -0.76 -22.20 -11.61
C GLY A 493 -1.61 -23.01 -12.59
N ALA A 494 -0.99 -23.73 -13.53
CA ALA A 494 -1.70 -24.64 -14.42
C ALA A 494 -2.29 -25.87 -13.71
N LYS A 495 -1.74 -26.29 -12.56
CA LYS A 495 -2.30 -27.36 -11.72
C LYS A 495 -3.50 -26.87 -10.92
N SER A 496 -3.50 -25.64 -10.42
CA SER A 496 -4.60 -25.13 -9.57
C SER A 496 -5.94 -25.08 -10.32
N VAL A 497 -5.92 -24.75 -11.62
CA VAL A 497 -7.11 -24.74 -12.49
C VAL A 497 -7.48 -26.10 -13.11
N LYS A 498 -6.75 -27.18 -12.78
CA LYS A 498 -6.95 -28.52 -13.39
C LYS A 498 -8.33 -29.12 -13.09
N THR A 499 -8.90 -28.85 -11.93
CA THR A 499 -10.25 -29.30 -11.54
C THR A 499 -11.36 -28.63 -12.37
N ALA A 500 -11.09 -27.48 -12.98
CA ALA A 500 -11.97 -26.77 -13.90
C ALA A 500 -11.64 -27.03 -15.38
N GLY A 501 -11.05 -28.18 -15.69
CA GLY A 501 -10.70 -28.57 -17.07
C GLY A 501 -9.39 -27.98 -17.59
N GLY A 502 -8.64 -27.24 -16.76
CA GLY A 502 -7.33 -26.70 -17.13
C GLY A 502 -6.30 -27.77 -17.50
N SER A 503 -5.48 -27.50 -18.50
CA SER A 503 -4.49 -28.44 -19.03
C SER A 503 -3.10 -27.82 -19.16
N SER A 504 -2.14 -28.35 -18.39
CA SER A 504 -0.73 -27.91 -18.42
C SER A 504 -0.08 -28.04 -19.81
N ARG A 505 -0.62 -28.87 -20.71
CA ARG A 505 -0.17 -28.97 -22.11
C ARG A 505 -0.39 -27.70 -22.92
N ARG A 506 -1.24 -26.77 -22.46
CA ARG A 506 -1.47 -25.46 -23.09
C ARG A 506 -0.44 -24.40 -22.67
N VAL A 507 0.28 -24.63 -21.57
CA VAL A 507 1.37 -23.74 -21.12
C VAL A 507 2.58 -23.96 -22.01
N THR A 508 2.96 -22.94 -22.77
CA THR A 508 4.14 -22.98 -23.64
C THR A 508 5.25 -22.11 -23.08
N GLN A 509 6.48 -22.61 -23.10
CA GLN A 509 7.66 -21.88 -22.63
C GLN A 509 7.77 -20.49 -23.25
N LYS A 510 7.54 -20.37 -24.57
CA LYS A 510 7.57 -19.10 -25.29
C LYS A 510 6.59 -18.05 -24.74
N ALA A 511 5.38 -18.46 -24.38
CA ALA A 511 4.36 -17.54 -23.87
C ALA A 511 4.68 -17.09 -22.43
N VAL A 512 5.19 -17.99 -21.60
CA VAL A 512 5.59 -17.67 -20.21
C VAL A 512 6.85 -16.82 -20.19
N SER A 513 7.88 -17.17 -20.98
CA SER A 513 9.15 -16.43 -21.01
C SER A 513 8.99 -15.02 -21.58
N ALA A 514 8.15 -14.84 -22.60
CA ALA A 514 7.85 -13.50 -23.14
C ALA A 514 7.08 -12.63 -22.13
N HIS A 515 6.13 -13.22 -21.39
CA HIS A 515 5.40 -12.54 -20.33
C HIS A 515 6.32 -12.10 -19.19
N VAL A 516 7.15 -13.02 -18.67
CA VAL A 516 8.09 -12.72 -17.58
C VAL A 516 9.19 -11.76 -18.01
N ALA A 517 9.64 -11.79 -19.28
CA ALA A 517 10.54 -10.76 -19.80
C ALA A 517 9.92 -9.36 -19.71
N SER A 518 8.64 -9.19 -20.07
CA SER A 518 7.93 -7.90 -19.90
C SER A 518 7.89 -7.45 -18.44
N VAL A 519 7.51 -8.36 -17.53
CA VAL A 519 7.45 -8.10 -16.07
C VAL A 519 8.82 -7.67 -15.51
N ILE A 520 9.90 -8.34 -15.94
CA ILE A 520 11.28 -7.99 -15.55
C ILE A 520 11.69 -6.63 -16.13
N THR A 521 11.33 -6.34 -17.38
CA THR A 521 11.59 -5.03 -18.02
C THR A 521 10.90 -3.89 -17.26
N GLU A 522 9.60 -4.02 -17.04
CA GLU A 522 8.74 -2.97 -16.47
C GLU A 522 8.96 -2.78 -14.96
N GLY A 523 9.12 -3.87 -14.21
CA GLY A 523 9.26 -3.81 -12.75
C GLY A 523 10.67 -3.43 -12.29
N PHE A 524 11.66 -4.21 -12.74
CA PHE A 524 13.04 -4.18 -12.24
C PHE A 524 13.97 -3.37 -13.14
N VAL A 525 14.11 -3.76 -14.41
CA VAL A 525 15.16 -3.24 -15.31
C VAL A 525 14.97 -1.75 -15.61
N HIS A 526 13.73 -1.26 -15.78
CA HIS A 526 13.48 0.16 -15.99
C HIS A 526 13.98 1.00 -14.81
N LYS A 527 13.60 0.65 -13.57
CA LYS A 527 14.00 1.38 -12.37
C LYS A 527 15.51 1.29 -12.12
N PHE A 528 16.09 0.10 -12.28
CA PHE A 528 17.56 -0.08 -12.19
C PHE A 528 18.31 0.81 -13.20
N ARG A 529 17.83 0.87 -14.45
CA ARG A 529 18.40 1.75 -15.50
C ARG A 529 18.16 3.23 -15.20
N ASP A 530 17.07 3.60 -14.54
CA ASP A 530 16.81 4.97 -14.10
C ASP A 530 17.81 5.43 -13.02
N GLU A 531 18.04 4.60 -11.99
CA GLU A 531 19.06 4.86 -10.96
C GLU A 531 20.48 4.88 -11.55
N THR A 532 20.79 3.94 -12.45
CA THR A 532 22.06 3.95 -13.20
C THR A 532 22.23 5.25 -14.00
N ARG A 533 21.16 5.79 -14.60
CA ARG A 533 21.21 7.06 -15.34
C ARG A 533 21.46 8.25 -14.41
N ILE A 534 20.89 8.24 -13.20
CA ILE A 534 21.16 9.26 -12.17
C ILE A 534 22.65 9.19 -11.76
N ALA A 535 23.17 8.00 -11.45
CA ALA A 535 24.57 7.79 -11.10
C ALA A 535 25.56 8.23 -12.21
N ILE A 536 25.24 7.99 -13.49
CA ILE A 536 26.01 8.51 -14.63
C ILE A 536 26.00 10.05 -14.67
N GLY A 537 24.87 10.67 -14.36
CA GLY A 537 24.71 12.13 -14.29
C GLY A 537 25.54 12.74 -13.15
N GLU A 538 25.40 12.21 -11.93
CA GLU A 538 26.10 12.67 -10.73
C GLU A 538 27.63 12.51 -10.81
N ALA A 539 28.12 11.51 -11.55
CA ALA A 539 29.54 11.31 -11.74
C ALA A 539 30.21 12.38 -12.64
N GLU A 540 29.44 13.15 -13.42
CA GLU A 540 29.92 14.16 -14.39
C GLU A 540 31.06 13.70 -15.32
N GLY A 541 31.17 12.38 -15.56
CA GLY A 541 32.22 11.75 -16.37
C GLY A 541 33.46 11.26 -15.59
N ASP A 542 33.53 11.45 -14.27
CA ASP A 542 34.56 10.84 -13.42
C ASP A 542 34.28 9.34 -13.21
N ARG A 543 35.24 8.52 -13.64
CA ARG A 543 35.18 7.05 -13.56
C ARG A 543 35.32 6.51 -12.14
N ALA A 544 36.02 7.21 -11.26
CA ALA A 544 36.18 6.80 -9.86
C ALA A 544 34.88 7.02 -9.09
N ILE A 545 34.25 8.19 -9.29
CA ILE A 545 32.94 8.53 -8.70
C ILE A 545 31.87 7.57 -9.25
N LEU A 546 31.77 7.41 -10.58
CA LEU A 546 30.83 6.45 -11.18
C LEU A 546 31.05 5.02 -10.68
N SER A 547 32.30 4.59 -10.52
CA SER A 547 32.59 3.26 -9.95
C SER A 547 32.12 3.13 -8.50
N SER A 548 32.12 4.20 -7.70
CA SER A 548 31.53 4.18 -6.35
C SER A 548 30.01 4.10 -6.44
N LEU A 549 29.37 5.03 -7.15
CA LEU A 549 27.91 5.10 -7.27
C LEU A 549 27.30 3.82 -7.83
N MET A 550 27.95 3.18 -8.82
CA MET A 550 27.48 1.87 -9.31
C MET A 550 27.56 0.77 -8.23
N ARG A 551 28.55 0.79 -7.31
CA ARG A 551 28.55 -0.14 -6.17
C ARG A 551 27.38 0.12 -5.23
N ASP A 552 27.02 1.38 -5.03
CA ASP A 552 25.90 1.78 -4.18
C ASP A 552 24.55 1.34 -4.78
N VAL A 553 24.33 1.56 -6.08
CA VAL A 553 23.14 1.07 -6.83
C VAL A 553 23.04 -0.46 -6.73
N TYR A 554 24.07 -1.20 -7.17
CA TYR A 554 24.05 -2.67 -7.11
C TYR A 554 23.89 -3.23 -5.68
N ARG A 555 24.42 -2.54 -4.65
CA ARG A 555 24.21 -2.93 -3.25
C ARG A 555 22.75 -2.77 -2.84
N GLY A 556 22.14 -1.60 -3.05
CA GLY A 556 20.75 -1.33 -2.68
C GLY A 556 19.77 -2.30 -3.35
N TRP A 557 19.99 -2.62 -4.63
CA TRP A 557 19.22 -3.66 -5.31
C TRP A 557 19.41 -5.04 -4.70
N LYS A 558 20.65 -5.43 -4.36
CA LYS A 558 20.96 -6.75 -3.79
C LYS A 558 20.42 -6.95 -2.37
N THR A 559 20.32 -5.89 -1.55
CA THR A 559 19.89 -6.00 -0.14
C THR A 559 18.41 -5.70 0.06
N ASP A 560 17.87 -4.66 -0.59
CA ASP A 560 16.61 -4.04 -0.13
C ASP A 560 15.46 -4.21 -1.13
N LEU A 561 15.74 -4.11 -2.44
CA LEU A 561 14.69 -3.99 -3.46
C LEU A 561 14.36 -5.30 -4.19
N LEU A 562 15.35 -6.13 -4.50
CA LEU A 562 15.15 -7.25 -5.44
C LEU A 562 14.14 -8.30 -4.96
N ASP A 563 14.09 -8.61 -3.66
CA ASP A 563 13.24 -9.69 -3.14
C ASP A 563 11.74 -9.40 -3.35
N GLN A 564 11.30 -8.14 -3.25
CA GLN A 564 9.93 -7.73 -3.57
C GLN A 564 9.53 -8.04 -5.03
N TYR A 565 10.47 -7.83 -5.96
CA TYR A 565 10.25 -8.11 -7.39
C TYR A 565 10.27 -9.60 -7.73
N ILE A 566 10.95 -10.41 -6.93
CA ILE A 566 10.99 -11.87 -7.14
C ILE A 566 9.62 -12.47 -6.89
N ASP A 567 8.94 -12.04 -5.82
CA ASP A 567 7.56 -12.43 -5.53
C ASP A 567 6.61 -12.02 -6.66
N ASP A 568 6.77 -10.81 -7.21
CA ASP A 568 5.97 -10.32 -8.33
C ASP A 568 6.18 -11.17 -9.59
N ILE A 569 7.42 -11.52 -9.92
CA ILE A 569 7.74 -12.41 -11.06
C ILE A 569 7.12 -13.80 -10.83
N ALA A 570 7.25 -14.36 -9.63
CA ALA A 570 6.72 -15.68 -9.28
C ALA A 570 5.18 -15.72 -9.35
N CYS A 571 4.50 -14.73 -8.76
CA CYS A 571 3.05 -14.58 -8.80
C CYS A 571 2.54 -14.38 -10.24
N SER A 572 3.23 -13.52 -11.02
CA SER A 572 2.85 -13.25 -12.40
C SER A 572 3.06 -14.46 -13.31
N ALA A 573 4.13 -15.24 -13.11
CA ALA A 573 4.36 -16.52 -13.79
C ALA A 573 3.29 -17.56 -13.44
N TYR A 574 2.95 -17.70 -12.15
CA TYR A 574 1.89 -18.60 -11.66
C TYR A 574 0.55 -18.28 -12.34
N SER A 575 0.09 -17.04 -12.24
CA SER A 575 -1.19 -16.63 -12.80
C SER A 575 -1.22 -16.71 -14.32
N LYS A 576 -0.11 -16.40 -15.02
CA LYS A 576 0.00 -16.63 -16.47
C LYS A 576 -0.13 -18.11 -16.82
N GLY A 577 0.47 -18.99 -16.02
CA GLY A 577 0.36 -20.44 -16.17
C GLY A 577 -1.08 -20.96 -16.02
N GLY A 578 -1.78 -20.50 -14.97
CA GLY A 578 -3.20 -20.78 -14.76
C GLY A 578 -4.07 -20.28 -15.90
N PHE A 579 -3.91 -19.01 -16.29
CA PHE A 579 -4.62 -18.41 -17.42
C PHE A 579 -4.40 -19.19 -18.72
N LEU A 580 -3.15 -19.52 -19.07
CA LEU A 580 -2.83 -20.30 -20.28
C LEU A 580 -3.42 -21.72 -20.26
N ALA A 581 -3.51 -22.36 -19.09
CA ALA A 581 -4.04 -23.72 -18.94
C ALA A 581 -5.55 -23.84 -19.19
N LEU A 582 -6.33 -22.78 -18.98
CA LEU A 582 -7.79 -22.75 -19.21
C LEU A 582 -8.17 -22.88 -20.69
N GLU A 583 -9.39 -23.36 -20.98
CA GLU A 583 -9.92 -23.41 -22.36
C GLU A 583 -10.49 -22.05 -22.81
N PRO A 584 -10.49 -21.72 -24.11
CA PRO A 584 -11.16 -20.52 -24.62
C PRO A 584 -12.67 -20.59 -24.34
N GLY A 585 -13.25 -19.50 -23.86
CA GLY A 585 -14.68 -19.42 -23.52
C GLY A 585 -15.05 -19.90 -22.11
N VAL A 586 -14.08 -20.27 -21.26
CA VAL A 586 -14.33 -20.43 -19.82
C VAL A 586 -14.56 -19.06 -19.18
N HIS A 587 -15.57 -18.95 -18.31
CA HIS A 587 -15.78 -17.76 -17.49
C HIS A 587 -14.78 -17.72 -16.34
N VAL A 588 -14.15 -16.57 -16.14
CA VAL A 588 -13.18 -16.31 -15.06
C VAL A 588 -13.64 -15.12 -14.23
N ALA A 589 -13.26 -15.07 -12.96
CA ALA A 589 -13.43 -13.91 -12.10
C ALA A 589 -12.15 -13.55 -11.38
N TRP A 590 -12.02 -12.25 -11.09
CA TRP A 590 -10.97 -11.70 -10.26
C TRP A 590 -11.32 -11.90 -8.79
N VAL A 591 -10.41 -12.51 -8.06
CA VAL A 591 -10.54 -12.79 -6.63
C VAL A 591 -9.46 -11.98 -5.91
N VAL A 592 -9.92 -11.11 -5.02
CA VAL A 592 -9.07 -10.27 -4.19
C VAL A 592 -8.40 -11.12 -3.11
N ASP A 593 -7.12 -10.85 -2.88
CA ASP A 593 -6.39 -11.42 -1.74
C ASP A 593 -6.89 -10.78 -0.44
N PRO A 594 -7.45 -11.55 0.51
CA PRO A 594 -7.97 -11.00 1.76
C PRO A 594 -6.88 -10.56 2.75
N VAL A 595 -5.62 -10.98 2.56
CA VAL A 595 -4.50 -10.69 3.47
C VAL A 595 -3.71 -9.47 2.99
N SER A 596 -3.41 -9.40 1.69
CA SER A 596 -2.43 -8.43 1.15
C SER A 596 -2.94 -6.99 1.02
N GLY A 597 -4.22 -6.73 1.29
CA GLY A 597 -4.86 -5.43 1.05
C GLY A 597 -5.15 -5.20 -0.44
N CYS A 598 -6.38 -4.78 -0.76
CA CYS A 598 -6.80 -4.54 -2.13
C CYS A 598 -6.56 -3.09 -2.55
N CYS A 599 -5.99 -2.85 -3.72
CA CYS A 599 -6.09 -1.53 -4.36
C CYS A 599 -7.44 -1.37 -5.06
N SER A 600 -7.85 -0.13 -5.35
CA SER A 600 -9.12 0.16 -6.03
C SER A 600 -9.25 -0.53 -7.39
N GLU A 601 -8.16 -0.65 -8.15
CA GLU A 601 -8.15 -1.33 -9.46
C GLU A 601 -8.46 -2.85 -9.33
N CYS A 602 -7.93 -3.49 -8.29
CA CYS A 602 -8.21 -4.89 -8.00
C CYS A 602 -9.64 -5.09 -7.48
N GLU A 603 -10.18 -4.11 -6.74
CA GLU A 603 -11.57 -4.11 -6.29
C GLU A 603 -12.53 -3.96 -7.48
N ASP A 604 -12.31 -2.99 -8.37
CA ASP A 604 -13.06 -2.79 -9.62
C ASP A 604 -13.08 -4.06 -10.49
N ASN A 605 -11.94 -4.76 -10.60
CA ASN A 605 -11.85 -6.03 -11.31
C ASN A 605 -12.70 -7.14 -10.65
N SER A 606 -12.78 -7.17 -9.33
CA SER A 606 -13.61 -8.14 -8.58
C SER A 606 -15.12 -7.86 -8.73
N LEU A 607 -15.50 -6.59 -8.77
CA LEU A 607 -16.88 -6.14 -8.98
C LEU A 607 -17.40 -6.46 -10.39
N ALA A 608 -16.50 -6.69 -11.36
CA ALA A 608 -16.84 -7.14 -12.70
C ALA A 608 -17.48 -8.55 -12.74
N GLY A 609 -17.30 -9.36 -11.69
CA GLY A 609 -17.77 -10.74 -11.59
C GLY A 609 -17.21 -11.63 -12.70
N ALA A 610 -18.06 -12.50 -13.26
CA ALA A 610 -17.70 -13.38 -14.37
C ALA A 610 -17.43 -12.60 -15.67
N VAL A 611 -16.27 -12.83 -16.29
CA VAL A 611 -15.81 -12.30 -17.59
C VAL A 611 -15.33 -13.48 -18.45
N ASN A 612 -15.42 -13.43 -19.79
CA ASN A 612 -14.87 -14.53 -20.61
C ASN A 612 -13.34 -14.51 -20.58
N LYS A 613 -12.69 -15.68 -20.56
CA LYS A 613 -11.24 -15.76 -20.76
C LYS A 613 -10.82 -15.04 -22.06
N GLY A 614 -10.01 -14.00 -21.92
CA GLY A 614 -9.50 -13.18 -23.02
C GLY A 614 -10.35 -11.96 -23.36
N GLU A 615 -11.41 -11.69 -22.59
CA GLU A 615 -11.96 -10.34 -22.44
C GLU A 615 -11.20 -9.63 -21.31
N GLU A 616 -11.09 -8.31 -21.42
CA GLU A 616 -10.47 -7.46 -20.40
C GLU A 616 -11.42 -7.24 -19.21
N PHE A 617 -10.88 -7.29 -18.00
CA PHE A 617 -11.54 -6.74 -16.81
C PHE A 617 -11.62 -5.19 -16.90
N PRO A 618 -12.42 -4.48 -16.08
CA PRO A 618 -12.64 -3.02 -16.19
C PRO A 618 -11.37 -2.15 -16.26
N THR A 619 -10.26 -2.63 -15.69
CA THR A 619 -8.95 -1.94 -15.71
C THR A 619 -8.08 -2.25 -16.94
N GLY A 620 -8.57 -3.03 -17.91
CA GLY A 620 -7.83 -3.43 -19.12
C GLY A 620 -7.00 -4.72 -18.99
N HIS A 621 -6.97 -5.35 -17.81
CA HIS A 621 -6.18 -6.56 -17.56
C HIS A 621 -6.93 -7.84 -17.95
N GLU A 622 -6.25 -8.83 -18.56
CA GLU A 622 -6.82 -10.16 -18.86
C GLU A 622 -6.80 -11.13 -17.67
N PHE A 623 -5.82 -10.98 -16.76
CA PHE A 623 -5.59 -11.83 -15.59
C PHE A 623 -4.75 -11.06 -14.54
N ALA A 624 -4.79 -11.49 -13.28
CA ALA A 624 -3.98 -10.91 -12.19
C ALA A 624 -2.51 -11.41 -12.25
N PRO A 625 -1.52 -10.70 -11.68
CA PRO A 625 -1.60 -9.41 -10.99
C PRO A 625 -1.83 -8.24 -11.96
N ALA A 626 -2.53 -7.18 -11.50
CA ALA A 626 -2.70 -5.94 -12.26
C ALA A 626 -1.45 -5.05 -12.27
N HIS A 627 -0.73 -5.01 -11.14
CA HIS A 627 0.44 -4.15 -10.95
C HIS A 627 1.48 -4.84 -10.05
N PRO A 628 2.74 -4.35 -10.00
CA PRO A 628 3.74 -4.80 -9.03
C PRO A 628 3.21 -4.72 -7.58
N GLY A 629 3.48 -5.73 -6.75
CA GLY A 629 2.92 -5.89 -5.41
C GLY A 629 1.50 -6.44 -5.34
N CYS A 630 0.75 -6.56 -6.45
CA CYS A 630 -0.57 -7.20 -6.42
C CYS A 630 -0.46 -8.70 -6.14
N ARG A 631 -1.30 -9.22 -5.24
CA ARG A 631 -1.40 -10.66 -4.89
C ARG A 631 -2.78 -11.25 -5.21
N CYS A 632 -3.62 -10.56 -5.98
CA CYS A 632 -4.90 -11.09 -6.43
C CYS A 632 -4.74 -12.29 -7.38
N LEU A 633 -5.82 -13.06 -7.55
CA LEU A 633 -5.85 -14.24 -8.41
C LEU A 633 -7.04 -14.20 -9.37
N VAL A 634 -6.95 -14.94 -10.47
CA VAL A 634 -8.06 -15.11 -11.42
C VAL A 634 -8.35 -16.60 -11.57
N TYR A 635 -9.56 -16.99 -11.18
CA TYR A 635 -10.02 -18.37 -11.17
C TYR A 635 -11.22 -18.57 -12.10
N PRO A 636 -11.36 -19.76 -12.70
CA PRO A 636 -12.54 -20.13 -13.47
C PRO A 636 -13.75 -20.32 -12.54
N ILE A 637 -14.89 -19.75 -12.92
CA ILE A 637 -16.17 -20.06 -12.28
C ILE A 637 -16.79 -21.27 -12.97
N GLN A 638 -17.37 -22.18 -12.21
CA GLN A 638 -18.26 -23.22 -12.72
C GLN A 638 -19.71 -22.77 -12.48
N ASP A 639 -20.54 -22.78 -13.53
CA ASP A 639 -21.99 -22.53 -13.48
C ASP A 639 -22.76 -23.70 -12.83
#